data_AF-A0A534ANG9-F1
#
_entry.id   AF-A0A534ANG9-F1
#
_cell.length_a   1.000
_cell.length_b   1.000
_cell.length_c   1.000
_cell.angle_alpha   90.00
_cell.angle_beta   90.00
_cell.angle_gamma   90.00
#
_symmetry.space_group_name_H-M   'P 1'
#
loop_
_entity.id
_entity.type
_entity.pdbx_description
1 polymer ?
#
loop_
_entity_poly.entity_id
_entity_poly.type
_entity_poly.pdbx_seq_one_letter_code
_entity_poly.pdbx_strand_id
1 'polypeptide(L)'
;MIMHRSDQALAIHALKSAAPYIRMYKGKTFVVKAGGGVFGEAQATRLLIEQIALLHHFGVRVVLVHGGGPQLTELGAALGVPARMVDGRRITDEKSIELIAIVLNGLINTRVLGICRALNIEAVGVSGVDAGLVRAHRRPPVRGSAGGELIDFGFVGDIDAVDGTVLRKLLDNGLMPVVSPLSADESGTLLNINADTVAAAIGASLQAEKLILCTGAPGILASVDDPRSLVSYTDLAGLKRDPRRRAPGARRVVPLAGGNSRRGVHQRGHRHPGRCRRQCAHPGRAAERPMKRLWDKGAPLDERVLHYTAGEDHALDERLVAYDVRASIAHAEMLARQGLLAVPDLEAIRAGLLGLAESHARGEWRIELVDEDGQTALERRLTERIGPAGGRIHLGRSRNDQVLAALRLYLLETLDALSTGVLAVAAALDELAARERRTVIPGYTHLQQAMPSSVPLWAGGFAAELRDDAAALTQARRRLDKNPLGSAAGYGTPGLPVDREATRTALGFAAVQEPVTAVQLSRGKGEAQLIFEIALLMQDLSRFAADVLLFSTREFGFLALAEEFTTGSSIMPQKRNLDVFELMRGRTATAQACLTEALGVAAKLPSGYHRDLQLIKFPLFRAIDLALETLAVAPPAIGALEFRPESVRLDPAVHAAEEANRLVVTEGIPFREAYQRVARKLKGKV
;
A
#
# COMPACT_ATOMS: atom_id res chain seq x y z
N MET A 1 -24.73 17.03 -15.90
CA MET A 1 -24.06 18.33 -16.17
C MET A 1 -23.04 18.08 -17.27
N ILE A 2 -23.28 18.58 -18.48
CA ILE A 2 -22.36 18.38 -19.62
C ILE A 2 -21.21 19.38 -19.43
N MET A 3 -20.06 18.93 -18.94
CA MET A 3 -18.85 19.76 -18.87
C MET A 3 -18.29 19.96 -20.28
N HIS A 4 -17.96 21.20 -20.66
CA HIS A 4 -17.32 21.49 -21.94
C HIS A 4 -15.95 20.78 -22.05
N ARG A 5 -15.47 20.51 -23.28
CA ARG A 5 -14.19 19.81 -23.53
C ARG A 5 -12.98 20.48 -22.85
N SER A 6 -12.98 21.80 -22.70
CA SER A 6 -11.96 22.57 -21.98
C SER A 6 -11.92 22.22 -20.48
N ASP A 7 -13.10 22.06 -19.88
CA ASP A 7 -13.26 21.80 -18.45
C ASP A 7 -12.91 20.35 -18.11
N GLN A 8 -13.16 19.42 -19.05
CA GLN A 8 -12.70 18.04 -18.93
C GLN A 8 -11.17 17.94 -18.94
N ALA A 9 -10.50 18.69 -19.83
CA ALA A 9 -9.04 18.70 -19.89
C ALA A 9 -8.43 19.28 -18.60
N LEU A 10 -9.02 20.36 -18.07
CA LEU A 10 -8.58 20.97 -16.81
C LEU A 10 -8.81 20.04 -15.61
N ALA A 11 -9.97 19.38 -15.54
CA ALA A 11 -10.30 18.44 -14.47
C ALA A 11 -9.38 17.20 -14.51
N ILE A 12 -9.11 16.64 -15.69
CA ILE A 12 -8.19 15.52 -15.88
C ILE A 12 -6.76 15.94 -15.48
N HIS A 13 -6.32 17.14 -15.86
CA HIS A 13 -5.02 17.67 -15.49
C HIS A 13 -4.88 17.87 -13.97
N ALA A 14 -5.91 18.43 -13.33
CA ALA A 14 -5.95 18.65 -11.89
C ALA A 14 -5.91 17.32 -11.12
N LEU A 15 -6.71 16.33 -11.53
CA LEU A 15 -6.71 14.99 -10.91
C LEU A 15 -5.40 14.25 -11.14
N LYS A 16 -4.83 14.33 -12.35
CA LYS A 16 -3.53 13.71 -12.66
C LYS A 16 -2.39 14.34 -11.86
N SER A 17 -2.43 15.66 -11.64
CA SER A 17 -1.45 16.38 -10.82
C SER A 17 -1.63 16.11 -9.33
N ALA A 18 -2.86 15.88 -8.87
CA ALA A 18 -3.18 15.54 -7.49
C ALA A 18 -2.93 14.05 -7.17
N ALA A 19 -2.99 13.14 -8.15
CA ALA A 19 -2.90 11.69 -7.94
C ALA A 19 -1.66 11.23 -7.16
N PRO A 20 -0.43 11.76 -7.38
CA PRO A 20 0.73 11.43 -6.56
C PRO A 20 0.56 11.85 -5.09
N TYR A 21 -0.02 13.03 -4.87
CA TYR A 21 -0.30 13.55 -3.52
C TYR A 21 -1.36 12.70 -2.81
N ILE A 22 -2.43 12.33 -3.53
CA ILE A 22 -3.47 11.43 -3.02
C ILE A 22 -2.86 10.10 -2.59
N ARG A 23 -2.02 9.48 -3.42
CA ARG A 23 -1.35 8.21 -3.09
C ARG A 23 -0.42 8.33 -1.88
N MET A 24 0.37 9.40 -1.82
CA MET A 24 1.35 9.63 -0.75
C MET A 24 0.69 9.79 0.63
N TYR A 25 -0.47 10.46 0.69
CA TYR A 25 -1.11 10.81 1.95
C TYR A 25 -2.38 10.01 2.27
N LYS A 26 -2.77 9.05 1.42
CA LYS A 26 -3.86 8.12 1.72
C LYS A 26 -3.55 7.36 3.01
N GLY A 27 -4.49 7.36 3.95
CA GLY A 27 -4.35 6.75 5.27
C GLY A 27 -3.49 7.53 6.26
N LYS A 28 -2.87 8.65 5.86
CA LYS A 28 -2.07 9.51 6.74
C LYS A 28 -2.97 10.48 7.49
N THR A 29 -2.56 10.85 8.71
CA THR A 29 -3.32 11.76 9.57
C THR A 29 -2.86 13.19 9.39
N PHE A 30 -3.78 14.09 9.05
CA PHE A 30 -3.55 15.53 9.00
C PHE A 30 -4.34 16.21 10.11
N VAL A 31 -3.70 17.15 10.81
CA VAL A 31 -4.39 18.07 11.72
C VAL A 31 -4.48 19.43 11.05
N VAL A 32 -5.70 19.92 10.86
CA VAL A 32 -5.98 21.21 10.25
C VAL A 32 -6.53 22.13 11.33
N LYS A 33 -5.82 23.22 11.64
CA LYS A 33 -6.33 24.28 12.50
C LYS A 33 -6.91 25.39 11.63
N ALA A 34 -8.15 25.75 11.90
CA ALA A 34 -8.82 26.89 11.28
C ALA A 34 -9.03 28.05 12.29
N GLY A 35 -8.54 29.24 11.97
CA GLY A 35 -8.76 30.44 12.78
C GLY A 35 -10.22 30.88 12.79
N GLY A 36 -10.65 31.57 13.85
CA GLY A 36 -12.04 32.01 14.02
C GLY A 36 -12.60 32.90 12.90
N GLY A 37 -11.73 33.61 12.17
CA GLY A 37 -12.12 34.54 11.11
C GLY A 37 -12.90 33.87 9.97
N VAL A 38 -12.50 32.66 9.56
CA VAL A 38 -13.16 31.94 8.45
C VAL A 38 -14.60 31.54 8.78
N PHE A 39 -14.92 31.43 10.08
CA PHE A 39 -16.25 31.05 10.57
C PHE A 39 -17.21 32.24 10.72
N GLY A 40 -16.76 33.46 10.38
CA GLY A 40 -17.59 34.67 10.43
C GLY A 40 -18.56 34.75 9.26
N GLU A 41 -18.17 34.19 8.11
CA GLU A 41 -18.97 34.20 6.88
C GLU A 41 -19.33 32.78 6.45
N ALA A 42 -20.60 32.55 6.13
CA ALA A 42 -21.09 31.23 5.72
C ALA A 42 -20.38 30.72 4.45
N GLN A 43 -20.14 31.61 3.48
CA GLN A 43 -19.47 31.24 2.22
C GLN A 43 -18.00 30.86 2.45
N ALA A 44 -17.26 31.65 3.24
CA ALA A 44 -15.86 31.35 3.57
C ALA A 44 -15.74 30.03 4.36
N THR A 45 -16.65 29.81 5.31
CA THR A 45 -16.72 28.54 6.05
C THR A 45 -16.94 27.38 5.08
N ARG A 46 -17.92 27.50 4.18
CA ARG A 46 -18.24 26.45 3.22
C ARG A 46 -17.07 26.11 2.32
N LEU A 47 -16.39 27.12 1.75
CA LEU A 47 -15.22 26.90 0.87
C LEU A 47 -14.09 26.17 1.60
N LEU A 48 -13.83 26.50 2.87
CA LEU A 48 -12.83 25.79 3.67
C LEU A 48 -13.23 24.32 3.88
N ILE A 49 -14.49 24.05 4.26
CA ILE A 49 -14.94 22.67 4.48
C ILE A 49 -14.96 21.88 3.16
N GLU A 50 -15.27 22.49 2.02
CA GLU A 50 -15.16 21.85 0.69
C GLU A 50 -13.72 21.42 0.38
N GLN A 51 -12.72 22.23 0.73
CA GLN A 51 -11.32 21.85 0.57
C GLN A 51 -10.91 20.71 1.52
N ILE A 52 -11.39 20.73 2.76
CA ILE A 52 -11.18 19.64 3.73
C ILE A 52 -11.88 18.35 3.26
N ALA A 53 -13.07 18.49 2.66
CA ALA A 53 -13.83 17.38 2.09
C ALA A 53 -12.99 16.64 1.05
N LEU A 54 -12.31 17.34 0.15
CA LEU A 54 -11.45 16.72 -0.85
C LEU A 54 -10.36 15.85 -0.20
N LEU A 55 -9.71 16.34 0.85
CA LEU A 55 -8.70 15.56 1.59
C LEU A 55 -9.32 14.28 2.17
N HIS A 56 -10.48 14.39 2.81
CA HIS A 56 -11.20 13.27 3.39
C HIS A 56 -11.62 12.23 2.34
N HIS A 57 -12.22 12.66 1.23
CA HIS A 57 -12.65 11.78 0.13
C HIS A 57 -11.48 11.09 -0.58
N PHE A 58 -10.29 11.69 -0.57
CA PHE A 58 -9.07 11.06 -1.05
C PHE A 58 -8.42 10.08 -0.06
N GLY A 59 -9.07 9.86 1.10
CA GLY A 59 -8.64 8.90 2.11
C GLY A 59 -7.60 9.45 3.09
N VAL A 60 -7.41 10.76 3.17
CA VAL A 60 -6.61 11.40 4.23
C VAL A 60 -7.44 11.44 5.51
N ARG A 61 -6.85 11.01 6.63
CA ARG A 61 -7.48 11.02 7.95
C ARG A 61 -7.38 12.42 8.53
N VAL A 62 -8.45 13.21 8.49
CA VAL A 62 -8.40 14.63 8.91
C VAL A 62 -8.96 14.82 10.31
N VAL A 63 -8.25 15.60 11.14
CA VAL A 63 -8.78 16.20 12.37
C VAL A 63 -8.83 17.71 12.18
N LEU A 64 -10.02 18.29 12.32
CA LEU A 64 -10.22 19.73 12.21
C LEU A 64 -10.29 20.36 13.60
N VAL A 65 -9.38 21.25 13.93
CA VAL A 65 -9.42 22.07 15.16
C VAL A 65 -9.86 23.47 14.80
N HIS A 66 -10.92 23.98 15.41
CA HIS A 66 -11.46 25.30 15.07
C HIS A 66 -11.28 26.34 16.18
N GLY A 67 -11.07 27.59 15.80
CA GLY A 67 -11.19 28.75 16.70
C GLY A 67 -12.58 29.37 16.67
N GLY A 68 -12.75 30.48 17.38
CA GLY A 68 -14.01 31.25 17.38
C GLY A 68 -13.88 32.69 17.88
N GLY A 69 -12.68 33.26 17.81
CA GLY A 69 -12.37 34.57 18.41
C GLY A 69 -13.34 35.70 18.04
N PRO A 70 -13.62 35.94 16.74
CA PRO A 70 -14.56 36.97 16.31
C PRO A 70 -15.98 36.74 16.83
N GLN A 71 -16.49 35.51 16.76
CA GLN A 71 -17.84 35.14 17.20
C GLN A 71 -17.99 35.32 18.72
N LEU A 72 -16.93 35.01 19.48
CA LEU A 72 -16.88 35.27 20.92
C LEU A 72 -16.92 36.76 21.25
N THR A 73 -16.22 37.59 20.48
CA THR A 73 -16.24 39.05 20.67
C THR A 73 -17.61 39.64 20.35
N GLU A 74 -18.20 39.24 19.22
CA GLU A 74 -19.51 39.71 18.77
C GLU A 74 -20.63 39.31 19.74
N LEU A 75 -20.74 38.02 20.07
CA LEU A 75 -21.76 37.54 20.99
C LEU A 75 -21.52 38.04 22.43
N GLY A 76 -20.26 38.14 22.85
CA GLY A 76 -19.92 38.71 24.16
C GLY A 76 -20.35 40.16 24.29
N ALA A 77 -20.12 40.99 23.26
CA ALA A 77 -20.60 42.36 23.25
C ALA A 77 -22.13 42.44 23.32
N ALA A 78 -22.84 41.58 22.56
CA ALA A 78 -24.30 41.52 22.57
C ALA A 78 -24.89 41.08 23.93
N LEU A 79 -24.17 40.24 24.68
CA LEU A 79 -24.58 39.74 26.01
C LEU A 79 -24.02 40.55 27.18
N GLY A 80 -23.34 41.67 26.92
CA GLY A 80 -22.76 42.52 27.97
C GLY A 80 -21.52 41.92 28.67
N VAL A 81 -20.84 40.98 28.02
CA VAL A 81 -19.58 40.35 28.46
C VAL A 81 -18.46 40.66 27.44
N PRO A 82 -17.95 41.91 27.39
CA PRO A 82 -16.98 42.32 26.38
C PRO A 82 -15.63 41.62 26.53
N ALA A 83 -14.97 41.36 25.40
CA ALA A 83 -13.67 40.71 25.36
C ALA A 83 -12.55 41.58 25.99
N ARG A 84 -11.88 41.07 27.03
CA ARG A 84 -10.64 41.69 27.54
C ARG A 84 -9.41 40.94 27.02
N MET A 85 -8.59 41.64 26.23
CA MET A 85 -7.37 41.08 25.63
C MET A 85 -6.11 41.67 26.29
N VAL A 86 -5.16 40.82 26.66
CA VAL A 86 -3.83 41.22 27.14
C VAL A 86 -2.78 40.33 26.48
N ASP A 87 -1.72 40.93 25.92
CA ASP A 87 -0.64 40.22 25.23
C ASP A 87 -1.13 39.21 24.16
N GLY A 88 -2.19 39.58 23.41
CA GLY A 88 -2.77 38.74 22.36
C GLY A 88 -3.59 37.54 22.85
N ARG A 89 -3.88 37.45 24.16
CA ARG A 89 -4.71 36.41 24.77
C ARG A 89 -5.94 37.02 25.47
N ARG A 90 -7.03 36.26 25.49
CA ARG A 90 -8.27 36.64 26.17
C ARG A 90 -8.20 36.30 27.65
N ILE A 91 -8.46 37.28 28.51
CA ILE A 91 -8.76 37.01 29.92
C ILE A 91 -10.15 36.37 29.97
N THR A 92 -10.24 35.19 30.57
CA THR A 92 -11.46 34.39 30.61
C THR A 92 -11.96 34.33 32.05
N ASP A 93 -12.97 35.12 32.40
CA ASP A 93 -13.68 35.01 33.67
C ASP A 93 -14.82 33.97 33.60
N GLU A 94 -15.59 33.85 34.68
CA GLU A 94 -16.65 32.84 34.84
C GLU A 94 -17.75 32.99 33.77
N LYS A 95 -18.18 34.23 33.50
CA LYS A 95 -19.16 34.50 32.45
C LYS A 95 -18.57 34.26 31.05
N SER A 96 -17.29 34.55 30.87
CA SER A 96 -16.61 34.35 29.59
C SER A 96 -16.39 32.87 29.27
N ILE A 97 -16.13 31.99 30.23
CA ILE A 97 -15.92 30.56 29.95
C ILE A 97 -17.22 29.87 29.51
N GLU A 98 -18.37 30.24 30.08
CA GLU A 98 -19.69 29.77 29.64
C GLU A 98 -19.98 30.20 28.20
N LEU A 99 -19.74 31.48 27.89
CA LEU A 99 -19.87 32.00 26.53
C LEU A 99 -18.97 31.24 25.54
N ILE A 100 -17.74 30.91 25.95
CA ILE A 100 -16.81 30.14 25.13
C ILE A 100 -17.36 28.74 24.84
N ALA A 101 -17.90 28.06 25.84
CA ALA A 101 -18.55 26.76 25.65
C ALA A 101 -19.71 26.84 24.63
N ILE A 102 -20.59 27.83 24.77
CA ILE A 102 -21.75 28.04 23.88
C ILE A 102 -21.29 28.28 22.43
N VAL A 103 -20.31 29.15 22.22
CA VAL A 103 -19.87 29.50 20.86
C VAL A 103 -19.05 28.38 20.23
N LEU A 104 -18.09 27.81 20.96
CA LEU A 104 -17.18 26.82 20.38
C LEU A 104 -17.87 25.45 20.22
N ASN A 105 -18.48 24.90 21.28
CA ASN A 105 -19.13 23.58 21.20
C ASN A 105 -20.51 23.66 20.53
N GLY A 106 -21.25 24.75 20.75
CA GLY A 106 -22.57 24.94 20.17
C GLY A 106 -22.51 25.50 18.76
N LEU A 107 -22.31 26.82 18.66
CA LEU A 107 -22.53 27.56 17.41
C LEU A 107 -21.60 27.10 16.27
N ILE A 108 -20.29 27.12 16.49
CA ILE A 108 -19.30 26.87 15.42
C ILE A 108 -19.26 25.38 15.07
N ASN A 109 -19.16 24.51 16.08
CA ASN A 109 -19.10 23.06 15.84
C ASN A 109 -20.34 22.58 15.06
N THR A 110 -21.54 22.94 15.50
CA THR A 110 -22.80 22.54 14.84
C THR A 110 -22.89 23.07 13.41
N ARG A 111 -22.46 24.31 13.14
CA ARG A 111 -22.43 24.87 11.77
C ARG A 111 -21.47 24.10 10.87
N VAL A 112 -20.27 23.78 11.36
CA VAL A 112 -19.28 22.98 10.62
C VAL A 112 -19.82 21.58 10.33
N LEU A 113 -20.42 20.91 11.31
CA LEU A 113 -21.03 19.59 11.12
C LEU A 113 -22.20 19.62 10.12
N GLY A 114 -23.01 20.67 10.13
CA GLY A 114 -24.07 20.87 9.14
C GLY A 114 -23.53 20.96 7.70
N ILE A 115 -22.42 21.66 7.49
CA ILE A 115 -21.75 21.73 6.19
C ILE A 115 -21.12 20.38 5.83
N CYS A 116 -20.48 19.69 6.79
CA CYS A 116 -19.92 18.34 6.58
C CYS A 116 -20.98 17.36 6.09
N ARG A 117 -22.17 17.36 6.71
CA ARG A 117 -23.32 16.56 6.27
C ARG A 117 -23.75 16.89 4.84
N ALA A 118 -23.82 18.18 4.49
CA ALA A 118 -24.16 18.60 3.13
C ALA A 118 -23.13 18.18 2.07
N LEU A 119 -21.90 17.86 2.48
CA LEU A 119 -20.79 17.40 1.64
C LEU A 119 -20.53 15.89 1.77
N ASN A 120 -21.43 15.13 2.40
CA ASN A 120 -21.30 13.69 2.64
C ASN A 120 -20.02 13.30 3.41
N ILE A 121 -19.60 14.12 4.36
CA ILE A 121 -18.53 13.78 5.30
C ILE A 121 -19.16 13.30 6.59
N GLU A 122 -18.85 12.07 7.00
CA GLU A 122 -19.21 11.58 8.33
C GLU A 122 -18.29 12.22 9.36
N ALA A 123 -18.80 13.25 10.06
CA ALA A 123 -18.03 14.03 11.01
C ALA A 123 -18.69 14.05 12.39
N VAL A 124 -17.86 14.12 13.44
CA VAL A 124 -18.32 14.17 14.84
C VAL A 124 -17.67 15.35 15.55
N GLY A 125 -18.51 16.15 16.20
CA GLY A 125 -18.07 17.23 17.07
C GLY A 125 -17.56 16.69 18.39
N VAL A 126 -16.35 17.08 18.78
CA VAL A 126 -15.76 16.76 20.07
C VAL A 126 -15.10 18.00 20.66
N SER A 127 -15.02 18.08 21.97
CA SER A 127 -14.21 19.04 22.71
C SER A 127 -13.00 18.35 23.31
N GLY A 128 -12.00 19.12 23.76
CA GLY A 128 -10.89 18.54 24.53
C GLY A 128 -11.30 17.95 25.88
N VAL A 129 -12.50 18.24 26.39
CA VAL A 129 -13.05 17.60 27.60
C VAL A 129 -13.44 16.14 27.33
N ASP A 130 -13.94 15.85 26.13
CA ASP A 130 -14.55 14.56 25.80
C ASP A 130 -13.53 13.42 25.88
N ALA A 131 -13.86 12.40 26.67
CA ALA A 131 -13.00 11.25 26.98
C ALA A 131 -11.60 11.63 27.52
N GLY A 132 -11.43 12.82 28.10
CA GLY A 132 -10.14 13.29 28.60
C GLY A 132 -9.13 13.57 27.48
N LEU A 133 -9.61 13.93 26.29
CA LEU A 133 -8.78 14.19 25.11
C LEU A 133 -7.64 15.18 25.40
N VAL A 134 -7.94 16.29 26.05
CA VAL A 134 -6.97 17.28 26.51
C VAL A 134 -7.08 17.36 28.04
N ARG A 135 -5.96 17.11 28.72
CA ARG A 135 -5.79 17.36 30.15
C ARG A 135 -4.98 18.63 30.34
N ALA A 136 -5.44 19.51 31.19
CA ALA A 136 -4.83 20.81 31.40
C ALA A 136 -5.03 21.29 32.84
N HIS A 137 -4.17 22.20 33.28
CA HIS A 137 -4.33 22.92 34.53
C HIS A 137 -4.52 24.41 34.25
N ARG A 138 -5.12 25.12 35.20
CA ARG A 138 -5.25 26.57 35.12
C ARG A 138 -3.88 27.22 35.09
N ARG A 139 -3.65 28.06 34.08
CA ARG A 139 -2.39 28.75 33.88
C ARG A 139 -2.08 29.68 35.06
N PRO A 140 -0.87 29.61 35.64
CA PRO A 140 -0.49 30.54 36.70
C PRO A 140 -0.33 31.98 36.15
N PRO A 141 -0.49 33.02 36.98
CA PRO A 141 -0.28 34.40 36.56
C PRO A 141 1.11 34.62 35.96
N VAL A 142 1.18 35.31 34.82
CA VAL A 142 2.44 35.56 34.08
C VAL A 142 2.75 37.04 33.98
N ARG A 143 4.05 37.39 33.97
CA ARG A 143 4.48 38.79 33.82
C ARG A 143 4.25 39.29 32.39
N GLY A 144 3.61 40.45 32.27
CA GLY A 144 3.27 41.06 30.98
C GLY A 144 4.47 41.55 30.15
N SER A 145 4.27 41.69 28.84
CA SER A 145 5.33 42.03 27.88
C SER A 145 5.95 43.41 28.10
N ALA A 146 5.22 44.34 28.72
CA ALA A 146 5.59 45.75 28.93
C ALA A 146 6.25 46.03 30.30
N GLY A 147 6.62 44.99 31.07
CA GLY A 147 7.38 45.12 32.31
C GLY A 147 6.53 45.31 33.56
N GLY A 148 6.38 44.21 34.32
CA GLY A 148 6.22 44.27 35.78
C GLY A 148 4.98 43.59 36.37
N GLU A 149 3.80 43.77 35.79
CA GLU A 149 2.55 43.32 36.42
C GLU A 149 2.26 41.82 36.15
N LEU A 150 1.83 41.10 37.19
CA LEU A 150 1.37 39.71 37.09
C LEU A 150 -0.06 39.72 36.54
N ILE A 151 -0.23 39.17 35.34
CA ILE A 151 -1.54 39.05 34.69
C ILE A 151 -2.11 37.67 34.97
N ASP A 152 -3.26 37.63 35.64
CA ASP A 152 -4.11 36.44 35.74
C ASP A 152 -5.05 36.39 34.54
N PHE A 153 -4.99 35.29 33.78
CA PHE A 153 -5.82 35.08 32.60
C PHE A 153 -7.16 34.40 32.92
N GLY A 154 -7.44 34.10 34.19
CA GLY A 154 -8.66 33.45 34.64
C GLY A 154 -8.68 31.97 34.26
N PHE A 155 -9.79 31.50 33.69
CA PHE A 155 -10.04 30.12 33.24
C PHE A 155 -9.29 29.78 31.93
N VAL A 156 -8.02 30.17 31.81
CA VAL A 156 -7.15 29.80 30.69
C VAL A 156 -6.27 28.64 31.12
N GLY A 157 -6.20 27.60 30.29
CA GLY A 157 -5.46 26.37 30.59
C GLY A 157 -4.12 26.24 29.86
N ASP A 158 -3.15 25.61 30.52
CA ASP A 158 -1.95 25.07 29.89
C ASP A 158 -2.06 23.54 29.80
N ILE A 159 -1.74 22.96 28.64
CA ILE A 159 -1.90 21.53 28.37
C ILE A 159 -0.85 20.72 29.16
N ASP A 160 -1.32 19.74 29.93
CA ASP A 160 -0.48 18.74 30.59
C ASP A 160 -0.22 17.54 29.68
N ALA A 161 -1.28 17.02 29.07
CA ALA A 161 -1.21 15.85 28.20
C ALA A 161 -2.40 15.80 27.22
N VAL A 162 -2.20 15.14 26.08
CA VAL A 162 -3.28 14.83 25.12
C VAL A 162 -3.38 13.33 24.89
N ASP A 163 -4.55 12.76 25.21
CA ASP A 163 -4.88 11.38 24.90
C ASP A 163 -5.65 11.28 23.58
N GLY A 164 -4.93 11.03 22.48
CA GLY A 164 -5.53 10.89 21.15
C GLY A 164 -6.36 9.61 20.94
N THR A 165 -6.61 8.79 21.95
CA THR A 165 -7.30 7.50 21.79
C THR A 165 -8.71 7.64 21.24
N VAL A 166 -9.48 8.62 21.72
CA VAL A 166 -10.83 8.89 21.19
C VAL A 166 -10.77 9.32 19.72
N LEU A 167 -9.82 10.19 19.36
CA LEU A 167 -9.65 10.64 17.98
C LEU A 167 -9.20 9.50 17.06
N ARG A 168 -8.29 8.63 17.50
CA ARG A 168 -7.90 7.42 16.75
C ARG A 168 -9.10 6.54 16.45
N LYS A 169 -9.91 6.22 17.47
CA LYS A 169 -11.13 5.42 17.30
C LYS A 169 -12.10 6.04 16.32
N LEU A 170 -12.33 7.35 16.38
CA LEU A 170 -13.20 8.04 15.41
C LEU A 170 -12.63 7.92 13.99
N LEU A 171 -11.35 8.24 13.81
CA LEU A 171 -10.68 8.17 12.51
C LEU A 171 -10.60 6.74 11.95
N ASP A 172 -10.42 5.72 12.79
CA ASP A 172 -10.38 4.30 12.37
C ASP A 172 -11.76 3.82 11.89
N ASN A 173 -12.85 4.44 12.37
CA ASN A 173 -14.22 4.20 11.90
C ASN A 173 -14.63 5.14 10.75
N GLY A 174 -13.70 5.87 10.15
CA GLY A 174 -13.98 6.79 9.05
C GLY A 174 -14.61 8.13 9.46
N LEU A 175 -14.77 8.40 10.76
CA LEU A 175 -15.38 9.63 11.25
C LEU A 175 -14.34 10.75 11.37
N MET A 176 -14.60 11.91 10.75
CA MET A 176 -13.76 13.10 10.83
C MET A 176 -14.03 13.88 12.13
N PRO A 177 -13.07 14.00 13.07
CA PRO A 177 -13.28 14.75 14.29
C PRO A 177 -13.20 16.26 14.06
N VAL A 178 -14.18 17.00 14.57
CA VAL A 178 -14.20 18.47 14.61
C VAL A 178 -14.04 18.91 16.07
N VAL A 179 -12.83 19.32 16.41
CA VAL A 179 -12.36 19.56 17.77
C VAL A 179 -12.46 21.05 18.15
N SER A 180 -13.13 21.34 19.25
CA SER A 180 -13.07 22.65 19.90
C SER A 180 -11.95 22.71 20.97
N PRO A 181 -11.27 23.85 21.15
CA PRO A 181 -10.12 23.99 22.04
C PRO A 181 -10.50 24.26 23.51
N LEU A 182 -11.48 23.51 24.03
CA LEU A 182 -11.88 23.52 25.43
C LEU A 182 -11.30 22.31 26.15
N SER A 183 -10.99 22.47 27.44
CA SER A 183 -10.50 21.41 28.32
C SER A 183 -11.14 21.57 29.69
N ALA A 184 -10.89 20.62 30.59
CA ALA A 184 -11.17 20.77 32.01
C ALA A 184 -9.91 20.46 32.84
N ASP A 185 -9.84 21.00 34.05
CA ASP A 185 -8.85 20.57 35.05
C ASP A 185 -9.30 19.32 35.81
N GLU A 186 -8.46 18.83 36.74
CA GLU A 186 -8.75 17.64 37.55
C GLU A 186 -10.01 17.77 38.42
N SER A 187 -10.46 19.00 38.69
CA SER A 187 -11.69 19.27 39.44
C SER A 187 -12.94 19.32 38.55
N GLY A 188 -12.77 19.23 37.22
CA GLY A 188 -13.85 19.36 36.25
C GLY A 188 -14.16 20.82 35.86
N THR A 189 -13.32 21.77 36.28
CA THR A 189 -13.51 23.19 35.93
C THR A 189 -13.08 23.42 34.48
N LEU A 190 -13.94 24.04 33.67
CA LEU A 190 -13.65 24.31 32.27
C LEU A 190 -12.51 25.32 32.09
N LEU A 191 -11.68 25.06 31.09
CA LEU A 191 -10.54 25.88 30.70
C LEU A 191 -10.56 26.16 29.20
N ASN A 192 -10.34 27.42 28.85
CA ASN A 192 -10.11 27.87 27.50
C ASN A 192 -8.63 27.72 27.13
N ILE A 193 -8.34 27.00 26.04
CA ILE A 193 -6.97 26.79 25.56
C ILE A 193 -6.81 27.41 24.17
N ASN A 194 -5.60 27.88 23.86
CA ASN A 194 -5.31 28.38 22.54
C ASN A 194 -5.43 27.25 21.48
N ALA A 195 -6.22 27.50 20.43
CA ALA A 195 -6.50 26.51 19.37
C ALA A 195 -5.24 26.02 18.63
N ASP A 196 -4.24 26.88 18.41
CA ASP A 196 -2.97 26.47 17.80
C ASP A 196 -2.21 25.49 18.71
N THR A 197 -2.28 25.73 20.02
CA THR A 197 -1.65 24.86 21.03
C THR A 197 -2.34 23.49 21.09
N VAL A 198 -3.68 23.47 21.07
CA VAL A 198 -4.47 22.23 21.01
C VAL A 198 -4.17 21.46 19.72
N ALA A 199 -4.17 22.13 18.56
CA ALA A 199 -3.87 21.48 17.28
C ALA A 199 -2.45 20.89 17.23
N ALA A 200 -1.45 21.63 17.74
CA ALA A 200 -0.09 21.12 17.82
C ALA A 200 0.03 19.91 18.76
N ALA A 201 -0.62 19.94 19.92
CA ALA A 201 -0.59 18.84 20.88
C ALA A 201 -1.33 17.59 20.36
N ILE A 202 -2.47 17.77 19.69
CA ILE A 202 -3.18 16.68 18.98
C ILE A 202 -2.31 16.12 17.86
N GLY A 203 -1.69 16.99 17.05
CA GLY A 203 -0.77 16.57 16.00
C GLY A 203 0.37 15.71 16.51
N ALA A 204 0.96 16.09 17.65
CA ALA A 204 2.00 15.29 18.31
C ALA A 204 1.46 13.95 18.83
N SER A 205 0.30 13.94 19.50
CA SER A 205 -0.32 12.72 20.07
C SER A 205 -0.76 11.70 19.01
N LEU A 206 -1.19 12.18 17.83
CA LEU A 206 -1.60 11.36 16.70
C LEU A 206 -0.47 11.04 15.72
N GLN A 207 0.75 11.54 15.96
CA GLN A 207 1.87 11.47 15.01
C GLN A 207 1.45 11.93 13.61
N ALA A 208 0.75 13.07 13.54
CA ALA A 208 0.21 13.60 12.31
C ALA A 208 1.33 13.89 11.30
N GLU A 209 1.11 13.48 10.06
CA GLU A 209 2.03 13.71 8.95
C GLU A 209 2.13 15.20 8.63
N LYS A 210 1.02 15.94 8.81
CA LYS A 210 0.97 17.39 8.63
C LYS A 210 0.14 18.08 9.71
N LEU A 211 0.65 19.23 10.14
CA LEU A 211 -0.11 20.26 10.87
C LEU A 211 -0.28 21.45 9.93
N ILE A 212 -1.53 21.74 9.53
CA ILE A 212 -1.88 22.85 8.64
C ILE A 212 -2.53 23.94 9.48
N LEU A 213 -1.95 25.14 9.51
CA LEU A 213 -2.47 26.28 10.27
C LEU A 213 -3.08 27.32 9.31
N CYS A 214 -4.41 27.32 9.19
CA CYS A 214 -5.16 28.33 8.45
C CYS A 214 -5.40 29.53 9.37
N THR A 215 -4.58 30.57 9.23
CA THR A 215 -4.62 31.78 10.05
C THR A 215 -4.85 33.03 9.20
N GLY A 216 -5.44 34.06 9.82
CA GLY A 216 -5.55 35.40 9.21
C GLY A 216 -4.26 36.22 9.30
N ALA A 217 -3.24 35.71 10.00
CA ALA A 217 -1.90 36.29 9.99
C ALA A 217 -1.18 35.93 8.67
N PRO A 218 -0.24 36.76 8.18
CA PRO A 218 0.49 36.51 6.94
C PRO A 218 1.27 35.18 6.95
N GLY A 219 1.56 34.61 8.12
CA GLY A 219 2.15 33.28 8.32
C GLY A 219 3.47 33.36 9.11
N ILE A 220 4.33 32.33 8.99
CA ILE A 220 5.65 32.35 9.62
C ILE A 220 6.59 33.14 8.71
N LEU A 221 7.16 34.24 9.19
CA LEU A 221 8.14 35.02 8.44
C LEU A 221 9.56 34.54 8.79
N ALA A 222 10.42 34.39 7.78
CA ALA A 222 11.84 34.14 7.99
C ALA A 222 12.57 35.37 8.54
N SER A 223 12.04 36.56 8.29
CA SER A 223 12.45 37.83 8.88
C SER A 223 11.21 38.60 9.34
N VAL A 224 11.15 38.96 10.61
CA VAL A 224 10.00 39.68 11.21
C VAL A 224 9.76 41.04 10.52
N ASP A 225 10.81 41.66 9.99
CA ASP A 225 10.76 42.98 9.36
C ASP A 225 10.50 42.93 7.84
N ASP A 226 10.43 41.74 7.23
CA ASP A 226 10.11 41.57 5.81
C ASP A 226 8.85 40.73 5.62
N PRO A 227 7.69 41.36 5.33
CA PRO A 227 6.44 40.65 5.06
C PRO A 227 6.50 39.69 3.87
N ARG A 228 7.48 39.84 2.95
CA ARG A 228 7.67 38.94 1.80
C ARG A 228 8.43 37.67 2.17
N SER A 229 8.98 37.59 3.38
CA SER A 229 9.77 36.46 3.86
C SER A 229 8.92 35.28 4.34
N LEU A 230 7.70 35.14 3.83
CA LEU A 230 6.75 34.09 4.22
C LEU A 230 7.33 32.70 3.95
N VAL A 231 7.45 31.92 5.01
CA VAL A 231 7.77 30.51 4.99
C VAL A 231 6.48 29.74 4.73
N SER A 232 6.25 29.40 3.47
CA SER A 232 5.08 28.63 3.03
C SER A 232 5.14 27.15 3.45
N TYR A 233 6.33 26.64 3.78
CA TYR A 233 6.55 25.28 4.26
C TYR A 233 7.85 25.20 5.08
N THR A 234 7.83 24.43 6.18
CA THR A 234 9.02 24.07 6.95
C THR A 234 8.85 22.67 7.53
N ASP A 235 9.93 21.89 7.57
CA ASP A 235 9.98 20.62 8.28
C ASP A 235 10.57 20.82 9.70
N LEU A 236 10.64 19.74 10.48
CA LEU A 236 11.21 19.77 11.83
C LEU A 236 12.70 20.16 11.83
N ALA A 237 13.44 19.83 10.78
CA ALA A 237 14.85 20.20 10.66
C ALA A 237 15.01 21.68 10.32
N GLY A 238 14.12 22.25 9.52
CA GLY A 238 14.04 23.66 9.18
C GLY A 238 13.67 24.52 10.39
N LEU A 239 12.73 24.06 11.23
CA LEU A 239 12.40 24.71 12.50
C LEU A 239 13.57 24.70 13.50
N LYS A 240 14.36 23.62 13.53
CA LYS A 240 15.54 23.50 14.42
C LYS A 240 16.75 24.34 13.97
N ARG A 241 16.90 24.60 12.67
CA ARG A 241 18.05 25.35 12.12
C ARG A 241 18.03 26.85 12.43
N ASP A 242 16.90 27.40 12.85
CA ASP A 242 16.78 28.84 13.08
C ASP A 242 15.88 29.18 14.28
N PRO A 243 16.44 29.22 15.50
CA PRO A 243 15.68 29.50 16.72
C PRO A 243 15.15 30.94 16.82
N ARG A 244 15.51 31.83 15.88
CA ARG A 244 15.04 33.23 15.79
C ARG A 244 13.74 33.38 14.99
N ARG A 245 13.24 32.33 14.34
CA ARG A 245 11.92 32.28 13.67
C ARG A 245 10.80 32.13 14.69
N ARG A 246 10.63 33.13 15.55
CA ARG A 246 9.47 33.26 16.43
C ARG A 246 8.62 34.40 15.90
N ALA A 247 7.35 34.12 15.60
CA ALA A 247 6.38 35.12 15.22
C ALA A 247 6.42 36.31 16.21
N PRO A 248 6.26 37.57 15.75
CA PRO A 248 6.00 38.68 16.65
C PRO A 248 4.67 38.41 17.37
N GLY A 249 4.76 37.94 18.62
CA GLY A 249 3.60 37.56 19.44
C GLY A 249 3.69 36.18 20.13
N ALA A 250 4.63 35.32 19.78
CA ALA A 250 4.78 34.00 20.42
C ALA A 250 5.91 33.99 21.47
N ARG A 251 5.64 34.49 22.69
CA ARG A 251 6.55 34.31 23.83
C ARG A 251 6.30 32.95 24.51
N ARG A 252 7.39 32.16 24.59
CA ARG A 252 7.58 30.81 25.19
C ARG A 252 6.87 29.64 24.50
N VAL A 253 7.53 29.10 23.48
CA VAL A 253 7.54 27.63 23.28
C VAL A 253 8.40 27.06 24.40
N VAL A 254 7.79 26.30 25.29
CA VAL A 254 8.46 25.60 26.39
C VAL A 254 9.45 24.60 25.78
N PRO A 255 10.70 24.54 26.26
CA PRO A 255 11.63 23.51 25.81
C PRO A 255 11.13 22.15 26.30
N LEU A 256 11.10 21.17 25.40
CA LEU A 256 10.84 19.76 25.73
C LEU A 256 11.86 19.34 26.81
N ALA A 257 11.40 19.30 28.06
CA ALA A 257 12.17 18.79 29.18
C ALA A 257 12.39 17.29 28.98
N GLY A 258 13.63 16.86 29.21
CA GLY A 258 14.10 15.50 28.98
C GLY A 258 13.28 14.43 29.69
N GLY A 259 12.76 13.49 28.91
CA GLY A 259 12.36 12.16 29.34
C GLY A 259 13.31 11.15 28.72
N ASN A 260 14.39 10.83 29.44
CA ASN A 260 15.25 9.71 29.09
C ASN A 260 14.56 8.43 29.61
N SER A 261 13.72 7.80 28.79
CA SER A 261 13.24 6.43 29.03
C SER A 261 13.35 5.60 27.76
N ARG A 262 14.50 4.93 27.66
CA ARG A 262 14.71 3.72 26.86
C ARG A 262 13.72 2.64 27.30
N ARG A 263 13.05 2.00 26.33
CA ARG A 263 12.81 0.54 26.14
C ARG A 263 11.67 0.40 25.12
N GLY A 264 11.79 -0.37 24.03
CA GLY A 264 12.57 -1.59 23.84
C GLY A 264 11.63 -2.79 23.99
N VAL A 265 11.35 -3.42 22.85
CA VAL A 265 10.66 -4.69 22.62
C VAL A 265 10.93 -5.74 23.72
N HIS A 266 9.88 -6.43 24.16
CA HIS A 266 10.00 -7.66 24.94
C HIS A 266 10.30 -8.85 24.00
N GLN A 267 11.45 -9.49 24.21
CA GLN A 267 11.55 -10.96 24.22
C GLN A 267 11.79 -11.41 25.67
N ARG A 268 11.28 -12.61 25.99
CA ARG A 268 11.26 -13.25 27.32
C ARG A 268 12.66 -13.63 27.81
N GLY A 269 12.83 -13.70 29.13
CA GLY A 269 13.96 -14.38 29.77
C GLY A 269 14.18 -13.98 31.24
N HIS A 270 14.04 -14.95 32.13
CA HIS A 270 14.09 -14.93 33.60
C HIS A 270 15.16 -14.07 34.31
N ARG A 271 14.81 -13.60 35.52
CA ARG A 271 15.66 -12.91 36.50
C ARG A 271 16.53 -13.89 37.31
N HIS A 272 17.79 -13.53 37.57
CA HIS A 272 18.34 -13.31 38.93
C HIS A 272 19.70 -12.59 38.89
N PRO A 273 20.15 -11.91 39.98
CA PRO A 273 21.11 -10.82 39.93
C PRO A 273 22.51 -11.19 40.46
N GLY A 274 23.52 -10.40 40.08
CA GLY A 274 24.68 -10.20 40.94
C GLY A 274 25.98 -9.78 40.25
N ARG A 275 26.60 -8.76 40.86
CA ARG A 275 28.02 -8.34 40.79
C ARG A 275 28.43 -7.54 39.54
N CYS A 276 28.84 -6.28 39.66
CA CYS A 276 29.98 -5.66 40.35
C CYS A 276 31.08 -5.31 39.33
N ARG A 277 31.45 -4.02 39.36
CA ARG A 277 32.45 -3.30 38.57
C ARG A 277 33.67 -4.12 38.12
N ARG A 278 34.13 -3.86 36.90
CA ARG A 278 35.54 -3.51 36.60
C ARG A 278 35.68 -2.88 35.21
N GLN A 279 36.45 -1.79 35.19
CA GLN A 279 36.96 -1.10 34.02
C GLN A 279 37.98 -1.99 33.29
N CYS A 280 37.89 -2.06 31.97
CA CYS A 280 39.04 -2.31 31.10
C CYS A 280 38.91 -1.42 29.86
N ALA A 281 39.91 -0.58 29.63
CA ALA A 281 40.09 0.24 28.44
C ALA A 281 40.90 -0.55 27.39
N HIS A 282 40.55 -0.41 26.10
CA HIS A 282 41.42 -0.50 24.90
C HIS A 282 40.54 -0.56 23.62
N PRO A 283 41.09 -0.37 22.40
CA PRO A 283 41.76 0.81 21.85
C PRO A 283 41.08 1.29 20.54
N GLY A 284 41.62 2.32 19.90
CA GLY A 284 41.02 3.07 18.79
C GLY A 284 40.46 2.26 17.60
N ARG A 285 39.26 2.65 17.14
CA ARG A 285 38.72 2.25 15.84
C ARG A 285 39.53 2.92 14.74
N ALA A 286 40.13 2.11 13.86
CA ALA A 286 40.54 2.54 12.55
C ALA A 286 39.32 3.13 11.82
N ALA A 287 39.50 4.27 11.16
CA ALA A 287 38.48 4.87 10.32
C ALA A 287 38.19 3.95 9.13
N GLU A 288 36.99 3.37 9.08
CA GLU A 288 36.49 2.65 7.91
C GLU A 288 36.47 3.61 6.70
N ARG A 289 37.10 3.19 5.59
CA ARG A 289 37.03 3.91 4.32
C ARG A 289 35.56 3.95 3.86
N PRO A 290 35.04 5.10 3.41
CA PRO A 290 33.69 5.17 2.86
C PRO A 290 33.59 4.26 1.63
N MET A 291 32.54 3.43 1.58
CA MET A 291 32.30 2.49 0.48
C MET A 291 32.10 3.26 -0.83
N LYS A 292 32.82 2.83 -1.88
CA LYS A 292 32.76 3.43 -3.22
C LYS A 292 31.74 2.66 -4.05
N ARG A 293 30.67 3.31 -4.51
CA ARG A 293 29.61 2.70 -5.34
C ARG A 293 30.06 2.66 -6.81
N LEU A 294 29.48 1.79 -7.64
CA LEU A 294 29.84 1.68 -9.07
C LEU A 294 29.78 3.00 -9.83
N TRP A 295 28.83 3.85 -9.48
CA TRP A 295 28.55 5.11 -10.16
C TRP A 295 29.04 6.34 -9.37
N ASP A 296 29.69 6.11 -8.22
CA ASP A 296 30.11 7.17 -7.32
C ASP A 296 31.17 8.08 -7.96
N LYS A 297 30.87 9.38 -8.01
CA LYS A 297 31.77 10.43 -8.50
C LYS A 297 32.59 11.09 -7.37
N GLY A 298 32.56 10.52 -6.16
CA GLY A 298 33.37 10.95 -5.01
C GLY A 298 32.67 11.93 -4.07
N ALA A 299 31.35 12.12 -4.18
CA ALA A 299 30.56 12.95 -3.28
C ALA A 299 29.65 12.07 -2.41
N PRO A 300 29.50 12.35 -1.10
CA PRO A 300 28.63 11.56 -0.24
C PRO A 300 27.17 11.67 -0.70
N LEU A 301 26.50 10.53 -0.89
CA LEU A 301 25.09 10.49 -1.23
C LEU A 301 24.23 10.83 -0.01
N ASP A 302 23.22 11.68 -0.21
CA ASP A 302 22.21 11.97 0.80
C ASP A 302 21.41 10.70 1.17
N GLU A 303 21.26 10.41 2.46
CA GLU A 303 20.57 9.20 2.94
C GLU A 303 19.11 9.11 2.47
N ARG A 304 18.43 10.26 2.30
CA ARG A 304 17.05 10.28 1.78
C ARG A 304 17.02 9.88 0.31
N VAL A 305 18.04 10.28 -0.45
CA VAL A 305 18.20 9.86 -1.84
C VAL A 305 18.50 8.37 -1.91
N LEU A 306 19.36 7.85 -1.05
CA LEU A 306 19.61 6.41 -0.94
C LEU A 306 18.30 5.65 -0.68
N HIS A 307 17.57 6.04 0.37
CA HIS A 307 16.32 5.38 0.72
C HIS A 307 15.28 5.48 -0.41
N TYR A 308 15.20 6.61 -1.10
CA TYR A 308 14.23 6.80 -2.20
C TYR A 308 14.60 5.99 -3.45
N THR A 309 15.88 5.96 -3.82
CA THR A 309 16.35 5.33 -5.08
C THR A 309 16.60 3.84 -4.95
N ALA A 310 17.05 3.37 -3.78
CA ALA A 310 17.08 1.96 -3.46
C ALA A 310 15.66 1.44 -3.16
N GLY A 311 14.83 2.21 -2.44
CA GLY A 311 13.47 1.78 -2.09
C GLY A 311 13.46 0.38 -1.47
N GLU A 312 12.65 -0.51 -2.04
CA GLU A 312 12.57 -1.93 -1.65
C GLU A 312 13.48 -2.84 -2.49
N ASP A 313 14.29 -2.29 -3.40
CA ASP A 313 15.03 -3.06 -4.41
C ASP A 313 16.03 -4.03 -3.79
N HIS A 314 16.75 -3.59 -2.76
CA HIS A 314 17.65 -4.42 -1.97
C HIS A 314 16.97 -5.70 -1.44
N ALA A 315 15.74 -5.58 -0.93
CA ALA A 315 15.00 -6.72 -0.39
C ALA A 315 14.37 -7.58 -1.50
N LEU A 316 13.89 -6.97 -2.58
CA LEU A 316 13.30 -7.70 -3.71
C LEU A 316 14.37 -8.49 -4.49
N ASP A 317 15.58 -7.95 -4.62
CA ASP A 317 16.69 -8.57 -5.34
C ASP A 317 17.29 -9.79 -4.64
N GLU A 318 16.92 -10.05 -3.38
CA GLU A 318 17.28 -11.29 -2.67
C GLU A 318 16.85 -12.52 -3.48
N ARG A 319 15.73 -12.43 -4.21
CA ARG A 319 15.20 -13.49 -5.07
C ARG A 319 16.05 -13.72 -6.32
N LEU A 320 16.84 -12.73 -6.72
CA LEU A 320 17.57 -12.72 -7.99
C LEU A 320 19.04 -13.13 -7.83
N VAL A 321 19.56 -13.27 -6.59
CA VAL A 321 20.98 -13.56 -6.32
C VAL A 321 21.48 -14.80 -7.05
N ALA A 322 20.78 -15.93 -6.94
CA ALA A 322 21.19 -17.18 -7.60
C ALA A 322 21.22 -17.04 -9.14
N TYR A 323 20.28 -16.29 -9.70
CA TYR A 323 20.15 -16.05 -11.13
C TYR A 323 21.21 -15.06 -11.64
N ASP A 324 21.54 -14.03 -10.87
CA ASP A 324 22.60 -13.08 -11.18
C ASP A 324 23.98 -13.76 -11.10
N VAL A 325 24.17 -14.68 -10.15
CA VAL A 325 25.35 -15.55 -10.09
C VAL A 325 25.48 -16.40 -11.35
N ARG A 326 24.41 -17.10 -11.75
CA ARG A 326 24.38 -17.91 -12.98
C ARG A 326 24.68 -17.07 -14.24
N ALA A 327 24.03 -15.91 -14.37
CA ALA A 327 24.25 -14.96 -15.47
C ALA A 327 25.69 -14.41 -15.49
N SER A 328 26.23 -14.11 -14.31
CA SER A 328 27.60 -13.61 -14.14
C SER A 328 28.66 -14.65 -14.50
N ILE A 329 28.48 -15.92 -14.12
CA ILE A 329 29.37 -17.01 -14.53
C ILE A 329 29.38 -17.15 -16.05
N ALA A 330 28.21 -17.17 -16.70
CA ALA A 330 28.13 -17.25 -18.16
C ALA A 330 28.81 -16.07 -18.86
N HIS A 331 28.68 -14.86 -18.30
CA HIS A 331 29.39 -13.67 -18.80
C HIS A 331 30.92 -13.82 -18.67
N ALA A 332 31.41 -14.25 -17.51
CA ALA A 332 32.83 -14.47 -17.27
C ALA A 332 33.42 -15.53 -18.21
N GLU A 333 32.71 -16.64 -18.41
CA GLU A 333 33.09 -17.69 -19.37
C GLU A 333 33.21 -17.16 -20.80
N MET A 334 32.25 -16.33 -21.22
CA MET A 334 32.28 -15.68 -22.53
C MET A 334 33.49 -14.76 -22.65
N LEU A 335 33.78 -13.92 -21.64
CA LEU A 335 34.95 -13.04 -21.67
C LEU A 335 36.25 -13.85 -21.78
N ALA A 336 36.37 -14.96 -21.06
CA ALA A 336 37.56 -15.82 -21.14
C ALA A 336 37.71 -16.46 -22.52
N ARG A 337 36.62 -16.93 -23.13
CA ARG A 337 36.61 -17.47 -24.51
C ARG A 337 37.04 -16.43 -25.54
N GLN A 338 36.71 -15.17 -25.33
CA GLN A 338 37.11 -14.04 -26.19
C GLN A 338 38.52 -13.51 -25.87
N GLY A 339 39.25 -14.13 -24.94
CA GLY A 339 40.59 -13.68 -24.53
C GLY A 339 40.59 -12.37 -23.73
N LEU A 340 39.42 -11.93 -23.25
CA LEU A 340 39.22 -10.69 -22.50
C LEU A 340 39.35 -10.87 -20.97
N LEU A 341 39.38 -12.12 -20.50
CA LEU A 341 39.56 -12.50 -19.10
C LEU A 341 40.54 -13.67 -19.02
N ALA A 342 41.50 -13.61 -18.10
CA ALA A 342 42.47 -14.69 -17.92
C ALA A 342 41.79 -15.92 -17.27
N VAL A 343 42.22 -17.13 -17.65
CA VAL A 343 41.66 -18.38 -17.09
C VAL A 343 41.75 -18.45 -15.55
N PRO A 344 42.85 -18.04 -14.89
CA PRO A 344 42.89 -18.00 -13.43
C PRO A 344 41.85 -17.05 -12.80
N ASP A 345 41.57 -15.90 -13.46
CA ASP A 345 40.53 -14.98 -12.99
C ASP A 345 39.14 -15.59 -13.17
N LEU A 346 38.88 -16.29 -14.28
CA LEU A 346 37.62 -17.00 -14.50
C LEU A 346 37.35 -18.02 -13.39
N GLU A 347 38.33 -18.86 -13.06
CA GLU A 347 38.16 -19.89 -12.03
C GLU A 347 37.95 -19.26 -10.64
N ALA A 348 38.68 -18.18 -10.32
CA ALA A 348 38.47 -17.42 -9.08
C ALA A 348 37.06 -16.80 -9.01
N ILE A 349 36.59 -16.18 -10.11
CA ILE A 349 35.25 -15.60 -10.22
C ILE A 349 34.18 -16.68 -10.06
N ARG A 350 34.31 -17.81 -10.77
CA ARG A 350 33.35 -18.92 -10.71
C ARG A 350 33.24 -19.47 -9.29
N ALA A 351 34.36 -19.84 -8.67
CA ALA A 351 34.38 -20.36 -7.30
C ALA A 351 33.86 -19.32 -6.29
N GLY A 352 34.24 -18.05 -6.45
CA GLY A 352 33.79 -16.96 -5.61
C GLY A 352 32.28 -16.75 -5.68
N LEU A 353 31.70 -16.69 -6.88
CA LEU A 353 30.27 -16.50 -7.10
C LEU A 353 29.44 -17.70 -6.62
N LEU A 354 29.87 -18.93 -6.90
CA LEU A 354 29.20 -20.13 -6.38
C LEU A 354 29.19 -20.15 -4.85
N GLY A 355 30.33 -19.88 -4.23
CA GLY A 355 30.42 -19.81 -2.78
C GLY A 355 29.63 -18.65 -2.17
N LEU A 356 29.33 -17.58 -2.92
CA LEU A 356 28.45 -16.49 -2.46
C LEU A 356 26.97 -16.87 -2.58
N ALA A 357 26.58 -17.57 -3.64
CA ALA A 357 25.22 -18.09 -3.79
C ALA A 357 24.89 -19.09 -2.66
N GLU A 358 25.82 -19.99 -2.32
CA GLU A 358 25.63 -20.95 -1.24
C GLU A 358 25.51 -20.28 0.14
N SER A 359 26.36 -19.30 0.45
CA SER A 359 26.29 -18.58 1.73
C SER A 359 25.03 -17.72 1.83
N HIS A 360 24.58 -17.14 0.71
CA HIS A 360 23.31 -16.43 0.61
C HIS A 360 22.12 -17.34 0.91
N ALA A 361 22.09 -18.52 0.28
CA ALA A 361 21.03 -19.51 0.48
C ALA A 361 20.96 -20.01 1.94
N ARG A 362 22.10 -20.03 2.66
CA ARG A 362 22.17 -20.33 4.11
C ARG A 362 21.82 -19.13 5.00
N GLY A 363 21.59 -17.95 4.44
CA GLY A 363 21.27 -16.72 5.17
C GLY A 363 22.47 -16.09 5.89
N GLU A 364 23.71 -16.44 5.51
CA GLU A 364 24.94 -15.91 6.11
C GLU A 364 25.18 -14.44 5.75
N TRP A 365 24.57 -13.97 4.67
CA TRP A 365 24.55 -12.56 4.29
C TRP A 365 23.24 -12.20 3.58
N ARG A 366 22.93 -10.91 3.57
CA ARG A 366 21.76 -10.30 2.92
C ARG A 366 22.17 -9.05 2.16
N ILE A 367 21.34 -8.63 1.21
CA ILE A 367 21.50 -7.37 0.50
C ILE A 367 21.05 -6.25 1.43
N GLU A 368 21.99 -5.39 1.80
CA GLU A 368 21.72 -4.30 2.72
C GLU A 368 21.24 -3.06 1.96
N LEU A 369 20.51 -2.15 2.62
CA LEU A 369 20.10 -0.88 1.99
C LEU A 369 21.30 -0.09 1.44
N VAL A 370 22.45 -0.17 2.10
CA VAL A 370 23.70 0.47 1.67
C VAL A 370 24.29 -0.13 0.39
N ASP A 371 23.94 -1.37 0.06
CA ASP A 371 24.31 -2.01 -1.19
C ASP A 371 23.46 -1.48 -2.37
N GLU A 372 22.35 -0.76 -2.14
CA GLU A 372 21.39 -0.25 -3.16
C GLU A 372 20.61 -1.34 -3.91
N ASP A 373 21.31 -2.30 -4.51
CA ASP A 373 20.79 -3.37 -5.36
C ASP A 373 21.60 -4.68 -5.20
N GLY A 374 21.06 -5.79 -5.72
CA GLY A 374 21.72 -7.10 -5.62
C GLY A 374 23.05 -7.18 -6.40
N GLN A 375 23.19 -6.43 -7.49
CA GLN A 375 24.39 -6.45 -8.33
C GLN A 375 25.59 -5.83 -7.58
N THR A 376 25.37 -4.70 -6.92
CA THR A 376 26.38 -4.02 -6.11
C THR A 376 26.75 -4.85 -4.89
N ALA A 377 25.77 -5.49 -4.25
CA ALA A 377 26.01 -6.41 -3.14
C ALA A 377 26.90 -7.59 -3.52
N LEU A 378 26.63 -8.22 -4.68
CA LEU A 378 27.40 -9.34 -5.21
C LEU A 378 28.81 -8.91 -5.64
N GLU A 379 28.95 -7.81 -6.37
CA GLU A 379 30.25 -7.29 -6.82
C GLU A 379 31.17 -6.96 -5.65
N ARG A 380 30.64 -6.23 -4.64
CA ARG A 380 31.39 -5.87 -3.44
C ARG A 380 31.93 -7.11 -2.75
N ARG A 381 31.06 -8.07 -2.47
CA ARG A 381 31.41 -9.32 -1.77
C ARG A 381 32.36 -10.19 -2.59
N LEU A 382 32.19 -10.24 -3.91
CA LEU A 382 33.10 -10.96 -4.79
C LEU A 382 34.49 -10.33 -4.73
N THR A 383 34.57 -9.01 -4.87
CA THR A 383 35.84 -8.27 -4.83
C THR A 383 36.53 -8.38 -3.46
N GLU A 384 35.78 -8.32 -2.37
CA GLU A 384 36.30 -8.58 -1.00
C GLU A 384 36.89 -9.99 -0.88
N ARG A 385 36.28 -10.98 -1.54
CA ARG A 385 36.68 -12.39 -1.44
C ARG A 385 37.87 -12.76 -2.34
N ILE A 386 37.92 -12.25 -3.57
CA ILE A 386 38.91 -12.68 -4.59
C ILE A 386 39.81 -11.54 -5.10
N GLY A 387 39.68 -10.33 -4.52
CA GLY A 387 40.50 -9.18 -4.87
C GLY A 387 40.19 -8.62 -6.27
N PRO A 388 41.19 -8.04 -6.97
CA PRO A 388 40.98 -7.33 -8.23
C PRO A 388 40.34 -8.16 -9.36
N ALA A 389 40.44 -9.49 -9.32
CA ALA A 389 39.78 -10.38 -10.27
C ALA A 389 38.25 -10.17 -10.24
N GLY A 390 37.66 -9.89 -9.06
CA GLY A 390 36.23 -9.63 -8.91
C GLY A 390 35.73 -8.44 -9.72
N GLY A 391 36.54 -7.39 -9.87
CA GLY A 391 36.19 -6.22 -10.69
C GLY A 391 36.35 -6.44 -12.19
N ARG A 392 37.09 -7.46 -12.64
CA ARG A 392 37.34 -7.71 -14.07
C ARG A 392 36.12 -8.22 -14.82
N ILE A 393 35.15 -8.82 -14.11
CA ILE A 393 33.89 -9.34 -14.68
C ILE A 393 33.00 -8.24 -15.30
N HIS A 394 33.23 -6.96 -14.97
CA HIS A 394 32.42 -5.84 -15.46
C HIS A 394 32.71 -5.45 -16.92
N LEU A 395 33.79 -5.96 -17.51
CA LEU A 395 34.14 -5.66 -18.90
C LEU A 395 32.98 -6.06 -19.84
N GLY A 396 32.53 -5.12 -20.66
CA GLY A 396 31.46 -5.35 -21.64
C GLY A 396 30.06 -5.56 -21.03
N ARG A 397 29.83 -5.21 -19.77
CA ARG A 397 28.54 -5.41 -19.07
C ARG A 397 28.00 -4.12 -18.47
N SER A 398 26.68 -4.03 -18.33
CA SER A 398 26.00 -2.97 -17.57
C SER A 398 25.06 -3.60 -16.54
N ARG A 399 24.67 -2.84 -15.53
CA ARG A 399 23.53 -3.24 -14.68
C ARG A 399 22.25 -3.42 -15.52
N ASN A 400 22.10 -2.67 -16.61
CA ASN A 400 20.91 -2.68 -17.47
C ASN A 400 20.70 -4.00 -18.24
N ASP A 401 21.73 -4.78 -18.54
CA ASP A 401 21.55 -6.09 -19.17
C ASP A 401 21.70 -7.22 -18.16
N GLN A 402 22.57 -7.04 -17.17
CA GLN A 402 22.74 -7.96 -16.05
C GLN A 402 21.44 -8.21 -15.27
N VAL A 403 20.79 -7.17 -14.73
CA VAL A 403 19.57 -7.35 -13.92
C VAL A 403 18.43 -7.95 -14.75
N LEU A 404 18.38 -7.65 -16.05
CA LEU A 404 17.35 -8.20 -16.94
C LEU A 404 17.60 -9.67 -17.24
N ALA A 405 18.86 -10.11 -17.34
CA ALA A 405 19.21 -11.51 -17.50
C ALA A 405 18.77 -12.31 -16.25
N ALA A 406 19.14 -11.85 -15.06
CA ALA A 406 18.76 -12.48 -13.81
C ALA A 406 17.23 -12.56 -13.65
N LEU A 407 16.53 -11.45 -13.91
CA LEU A 407 15.07 -11.40 -13.85
C LEU A 407 14.43 -12.36 -14.85
N ARG A 408 14.91 -12.43 -16.10
CA ARG A 408 14.34 -13.35 -17.09
C ARG A 408 14.53 -14.81 -16.71
N LEU A 409 15.71 -15.19 -16.22
CA LEU A 409 15.93 -16.56 -15.74
C LEU A 409 14.97 -16.93 -14.61
N TYR A 410 14.81 -16.03 -13.62
CA TYR A 410 13.83 -16.19 -12.55
C TYR A 410 12.40 -16.35 -13.07
N LEU A 411 12.00 -15.51 -14.03
CA LEU A 411 10.64 -15.55 -14.58
C LEU A 411 10.37 -16.79 -15.43
N LEU A 412 11.38 -17.35 -16.11
CA LEU A 412 11.23 -18.61 -16.84
C LEU A 412 10.97 -19.78 -15.88
N GLU A 413 11.71 -19.87 -14.78
CA GLU A 413 11.46 -20.89 -13.75
C GLU A 413 10.12 -20.67 -13.03
N THR A 414 9.76 -19.40 -12.79
CA THR A 414 8.46 -19.04 -12.19
C THR A 414 7.28 -19.43 -13.09
N LEU A 415 7.41 -19.27 -14.42
CA LEU A 415 6.39 -19.70 -15.37
C LEU A 415 6.11 -21.20 -15.28
N ASP A 416 7.16 -22.01 -15.15
CA ASP A 416 7.04 -23.46 -15.02
C ASP A 416 6.38 -23.85 -13.69
N ALA A 417 6.76 -23.18 -12.60
CA ALA A 417 6.14 -23.38 -11.28
C ALA A 417 4.65 -23.01 -11.28
N LEU A 418 4.28 -21.86 -11.86
CA LEU A 418 2.89 -21.44 -12.00
C LEU A 418 2.10 -22.42 -12.88
N SER A 419 2.62 -22.76 -14.07
CA SER A 419 1.95 -23.71 -14.98
C SER A 419 1.72 -25.07 -14.31
N THR A 420 2.72 -25.59 -13.60
CA THR A 420 2.60 -26.84 -12.82
C THR A 420 1.53 -26.73 -11.74
N GLY A 421 1.51 -25.62 -10.99
CA GLY A 421 0.51 -25.37 -9.96
C GLY A 421 -0.90 -25.30 -10.53
N VAL A 422 -1.10 -24.62 -11.66
CA VAL A 422 -2.39 -24.52 -12.35
C VAL A 422 -2.87 -25.90 -12.81
N LEU A 423 -1.99 -26.71 -13.40
CA LEU A 423 -2.32 -28.08 -13.80
C LEU A 423 -2.68 -28.97 -12.61
N ALA A 424 -2.07 -28.76 -11.44
CA ALA A 424 -2.45 -29.46 -10.22
C ALA A 424 -3.87 -29.08 -9.75
N VAL A 425 -4.29 -27.83 -9.90
CA VAL A 425 -5.68 -27.41 -9.62
C VAL A 425 -6.65 -28.06 -10.60
N ALA A 426 -6.32 -28.07 -11.90
CA ALA A 426 -7.14 -28.74 -12.91
C ALA A 426 -7.30 -30.25 -12.60
N ALA A 427 -6.21 -30.92 -12.21
CA ALA A 427 -6.25 -32.32 -11.80
C ALA A 427 -7.14 -32.55 -10.57
N ALA A 428 -7.07 -31.68 -9.55
CA ALA A 428 -7.94 -31.79 -8.38
C ALA A 428 -9.44 -31.63 -8.74
N LEU A 429 -9.77 -30.81 -9.73
CA LEU A 429 -11.13 -30.69 -10.26
C LEU A 429 -11.56 -31.94 -11.04
N ASP A 430 -10.66 -32.57 -11.80
CA ASP A 430 -10.96 -33.84 -12.47
C ASP A 430 -11.21 -34.96 -11.44
N GLU A 431 -10.43 -35.00 -10.37
CA GLU A 431 -10.62 -35.95 -9.26
C GLU A 431 -11.96 -35.71 -8.56
N LEU A 432 -12.33 -34.45 -8.32
CA LEU A 432 -13.64 -34.08 -7.80
C LEU A 432 -14.76 -34.55 -8.74
N ALA A 433 -14.63 -34.30 -10.04
CA ALA A 433 -15.57 -34.77 -11.05
C ALA A 433 -15.71 -36.30 -11.05
N ALA A 434 -14.60 -37.03 -10.94
CA ALA A 434 -14.60 -38.49 -10.89
C ALA A 434 -15.25 -39.03 -9.61
N ARG A 435 -14.97 -38.41 -8.45
CA ARG A 435 -15.57 -38.75 -7.15
C ARG A 435 -17.08 -38.52 -7.16
N GLU A 436 -17.51 -37.39 -7.69
CA GLU A 436 -18.91 -36.93 -7.70
C GLU A 436 -19.64 -37.26 -9.02
N ARG A 437 -19.22 -38.32 -9.73
CA ARG A 437 -19.69 -38.64 -11.09
C ARG A 437 -21.20 -38.79 -11.26
N ARG A 438 -21.93 -39.06 -10.18
CA ARG A 438 -23.40 -39.25 -10.17
C ARG A 438 -24.15 -38.06 -9.55
N THR A 439 -23.43 -37.07 -9.04
CA THR A 439 -24.01 -35.95 -8.31
C THR A 439 -24.58 -34.95 -9.31
N VAL A 440 -25.90 -34.88 -9.35
CA VAL A 440 -26.66 -33.94 -10.17
C VAL A 440 -26.79 -32.63 -9.41
N ILE A 441 -26.57 -31.52 -10.12
CA ILE A 441 -26.79 -30.15 -9.61
C ILE A 441 -27.54 -29.33 -10.66
N PRO A 442 -28.33 -28.32 -10.29
CA PRO A 442 -28.91 -27.41 -11.28
C PRO A 442 -27.81 -26.61 -11.99
N GLY A 443 -27.93 -26.47 -13.31
CA GLY A 443 -27.18 -25.45 -14.05
C GLY A 443 -27.81 -24.08 -13.80
N TYR A 444 -26.99 -23.03 -13.69
CA TYR A 444 -27.48 -21.68 -13.44
C TYR A 444 -27.17 -20.71 -14.58
N THR A 445 -28.16 -19.90 -14.92
CA THR A 445 -27.99 -18.69 -15.74
C THR A 445 -28.69 -17.55 -15.02
N HIS A 446 -28.00 -16.42 -14.80
CA HIS A 446 -28.52 -15.31 -13.97
C HIS A 446 -28.94 -15.74 -12.55
N LEU A 447 -28.28 -16.76 -12.00
CA LEU A 447 -28.64 -17.41 -10.72
C LEU A 447 -30.05 -18.01 -10.68
N GLN A 448 -30.67 -18.24 -11.84
CA GLN A 448 -31.91 -19.02 -11.98
C GLN A 448 -31.57 -20.45 -12.44
N GLN A 449 -32.30 -21.45 -11.93
CA GLN A 449 -32.15 -22.81 -12.41
C GLN A 449 -32.54 -22.87 -13.90
N ALA A 450 -31.61 -23.34 -14.73
CA ALA A 450 -31.76 -23.43 -16.16
C ALA A 450 -32.03 -24.88 -16.58
N MET A 451 -31.00 -25.60 -17.03
CA MET A 451 -31.08 -27.02 -17.39
C MET A 451 -30.41 -27.89 -16.31
N PRO A 452 -30.75 -29.19 -16.23
CA PRO A 452 -30.00 -30.12 -15.39
C PRO A 452 -28.51 -30.08 -15.72
N SER A 453 -27.67 -30.13 -14.68
CA SER A 453 -26.22 -30.22 -14.77
C SER A 453 -25.72 -31.32 -13.83
N SER A 454 -24.41 -31.45 -13.72
CA SER A 454 -23.77 -32.41 -12.81
C SER A 454 -22.45 -31.83 -12.32
N VAL A 455 -21.95 -32.34 -11.18
CA VAL A 455 -20.63 -31.94 -10.66
C VAL A 455 -19.52 -32.17 -11.70
N PRO A 456 -19.49 -33.29 -12.46
CA PRO A 456 -18.54 -33.46 -13.55
C PRO A 456 -18.59 -32.36 -14.62
N LEU A 457 -19.78 -31.92 -15.02
CA LEU A 457 -19.93 -30.89 -16.03
C LEU A 457 -19.46 -29.52 -15.50
N TRP A 458 -19.80 -29.21 -14.25
CA TRP A 458 -19.40 -27.97 -13.58
C TRP A 458 -17.89 -27.91 -13.31
N ALA A 459 -17.34 -28.91 -12.62
CA ALA A 459 -15.91 -28.97 -12.31
C ALA A 459 -15.05 -29.13 -13.57
N GLY A 460 -15.52 -29.93 -14.55
CA GLY A 460 -14.85 -30.11 -15.83
C GLY A 460 -14.75 -28.83 -16.66
N GLY A 461 -15.73 -27.92 -16.56
CA GLY A 461 -15.66 -26.60 -17.19
C GLY A 461 -14.50 -25.77 -16.62
N PHE A 462 -14.39 -25.66 -15.29
CA PHE A 462 -13.27 -24.95 -14.66
C PHE A 462 -11.92 -25.63 -14.94
N ALA A 463 -11.87 -26.97 -14.93
CA ALA A 463 -10.65 -27.72 -15.23
C ALA A 463 -10.17 -27.48 -16.68
N ALA A 464 -11.09 -27.24 -17.63
CA ALA A 464 -10.74 -26.91 -19.00
C ALA A 464 -10.13 -25.51 -19.11
N GLU A 465 -10.76 -24.49 -18.51
CA GLU A 465 -10.24 -23.11 -18.53
C GLU A 465 -8.88 -23.00 -17.82
N LEU A 466 -8.69 -23.70 -16.69
CA LEU A 466 -7.38 -23.71 -16.01
C LEU A 466 -6.28 -24.36 -16.88
N ARG A 467 -6.61 -25.35 -17.73
CA ARG A 467 -5.63 -25.87 -18.69
C ARG A 467 -5.30 -24.85 -19.78
N ASP A 468 -6.26 -24.03 -20.19
CA ASP A 468 -6.01 -22.90 -21.10
C ASP A 468 -5.08 -21.86 -20.43
N ASP A 469 -5.32 -21.50 -19.16
CA ASP A 469 -4.43 -20.63 -18.39
C ASP A 469 -2.99 -21.17 -18.33
N ALA A 470 -2.82 -22.48 -18.09
CA ALA A 470 -1.51 -23.12 -18.07
C ALA A 470 -0.81 -23.05 -19.45
N ALA A 471 -1.57 -23.17 -20.54
CA ALA A 471 -1.06 -22.99 -21.90
C ALA A 471 -0.70 -21.51 -22.16
N ALA A 472 -1.49 -20.55 -21.68
CA ALA A 472 -1.22 -19.12 -21.82
C ALA A 472 0.06 -18.69 -21.07
N LEU A 473 0.28 -19.20 -19.85
CA LEU A 473 1.53 -19.04 -19.11
C LEU A 473 2.73 -19.54 -19.94
N THR A 474 2.60 -20.73 -20.55
CA THR A 474 3.63 -21.28 -21.44
C THR A 474 3.90 -20.35 -22.64
N GLN A 475 2.87 -19.72 -23.21
CA GLN A 475 3.03 -18.77 -24.31
C GLN A 475 3.72 -17.45 -23.90
N ALA A 476 3.65 -17.04 -22.63
CA ALA A 476 4.37 -15.87 -22.12
C ALA A 476 5.89 -16.04 -22.20
N ARG A 477 6.39 -17.28 -22.19
CA ARG A 477 7.80 -17.64 -22.38
C ARG A 477 8.40 -16.96 -23.61
N ARG A 478 7.66 -16.82 -24.71
CA ARG A 478 8.14 -16.22 -25.98
C ARG A 478 8.75 -14.82 -25.83
N ARG A 479 8.36 -14.06 -24.80
CA ARG A 479 8.90 -12.71 -24.52
C ARG A 479 10.10 -12.73 -23.59
N LEU A 480 10.11 -13.67 -22.64
CA LEU A 480 11.12 -13.79 -21.59
C LEU A 480 12.33 -14.62 -22.03
N ASP A 481 12.13 -15.55 -22.95
CA ASP A 481 13.13 -16.51 -23.41
C ASP A 481 14.05 -15.94 -24.49
N LYS A 482 14.61 -14.76 -24.20
CA LYS A 482 15.55 -14.07 -25.08
C LYS A 482 16.72 -13.56 -24.24
N ASN A 483 17.95 -13.86 -24.66
CA ASN A 483 19.16 -13.44 -23.96
C ASN A 483 19.36 -11.91 -24.09
N PRO A 484 19.40 -11.16 -22.97
CA PRO A 484 19.66 -9.72 -23.01
C PRO A 484 21.15 -9.37 -22.87
N LEU A 485 22.02 -10.31 -22.48
CA LEU A 485 23.43 -10.05 -22.19
C LEU A 485 24.20 -9.59 -23.43
N GLY A 486 25.20 -8.75 -23.20
CA GLY A 486 26.02 -8.10 -24.23
C GLY A 486 25.33 -6.91 -24.89
N SER A 487 24.16 -6.50 -24.37
CA SER A 487 23.56 -5.21 -24.76
C SER A 487 24.12 -4.03 -23.96
N ALA A 488 24.83 -4.31 -22.86
CA ALA A 488 25.35 -3.33 -21.93
C ALA A 488 24.27 -2.30 -21.55
N ALA A 489 24.54 -1.01 -21.73
CA ALA A 489 23.55 0.03 -21.44
C ALA A 489 22.32 0.01 -22.38
N GLY A 490 22.34 -0.78 -23.46
CA GLY A 490 21.29 -0.93 -24.46
C GLY A 490 21.75 -0.78 -25.92
N TYR A 491 23.03 -0.51 -26.15
CA TYR A 491 23.58 -0.18 -27.48
C TYR A 491 24.72 -1.12 -27.90
N GLY A 492 24.92 -2.22 -27.17
CA GLY A 492 26.04 -3.14 -27.38
C GLY A 492 27.31 -2.66 -26.69
N THR A 493 28.44 -3.25 -27.08
CA THR A 493 29.76 -3.05 -26.47
C THR A 493 30.77 -2.54 -27.51
N PRO A 494 30.77 -1.24 -27.83
CA PRO A 494 31.70 -0.68 -28.83
C PRO A 494 33.15 -1.02 -28.50
N GLY A 495 33.87 -1.57 -29.48
CA GLY A 495 35.28 -1.93 -29.33
C GLY A 495 35.56 -3.22 -28.55
N LEU A 496 34.54 -3.99 -28.16
CA LEU A 496 34.70 -5.29 -27.50
C LEU A 496 34.01 -6.39 -28.30
N PRO A 497 34.69 -7.51 -28.64
CA PRO A 497 34.12 -8.63 -29.37
C PRO A 497 33.28 -9.53 -28.45
N VAL A 498 32.23 -8.98 -27.83
CA VAL A 498 31.34 -9.76 -26.95
C VAL A 498 30.49 -10.74 -27.75
N ASP A 499 30.55 -12.02 -27.36
CA ASP A 499 29.78 -13.10 -27.99
C ASP A 499 28.45 -13.33 -27.24
N ARG A 500 27.38 -12.73 -27.78
CA ARG A 500 26.02 -12.85 -27.23
C ARG A 500 25.44 -14.27 -27.41
N GLU A 501 25.93 -15.02 -28.39
CA GLU A 501 25.47 -16.38 -28.67
C GLU A 501 26.06 -17.39 -27.69
N ALA A 502 27.31 -17.18 -27.27
CA ALA A 502 27.94 -17.95 -26.20
C ALA A 502 27.16 -17.84 -24.88
N THR A 503 26.78 -16.63 -24.47
CA THR A 503 25.97 -16.42 -23.25
C THR A 503 24.54 -16.94 -23.41
N ARG A 504 23.93 -16.82 -24.59
CA ARG A 504 22.62 -17.41 -24.89
C ARG A 504 22.65 -18.92 -24.66
N THR A 505 23.64 -19.60 -25.25
CA THR A 505 23.83 -21.05 -25.14
C THR A 505 24.06 -21.48 -23.70
N ALA A 506 24.98 -20.81 -22.99
CA ALA A 506 25.32 -21.15 -21.61
C ALA A 506 24.14 -20.97 -20.64
N LEU A 507 23.27 -19.99 -20.89
CA LEU A 507 22.10 -19.72 -20.06
C LEU A 507 20.84 -20.47 -20.49
N GLY A 508 20.85 -21.11 -21.66
CA GLY A 508 19.71 -21.87 -22.17
C GLY A 508 18.56 -21.01 -22.71
N PHE A 509 18.83 -19.76 -23.10
CA PHE A 509 17.83 -18.92 -23.75
C PHE A 509 17.54 -19.39 -25.18
N ALA A 510 16.31 -19.29 -25.66
CA ALA A 510 15.95 -19.72 -27.01
C ALA A 510 16.60 -18.87 -28.12
N ALA A 511 16.78 -17.56 -27.89
CA ALA A 511 17.38 -16.67 -28.89
C ALA A 511 18.16 -15.51 -28.23
N VAL A 512 19.10 -14.92 -28.96
CA VAL A 512 19.63 -13.59 -28.63
C VAL A 512 18.56 -12.54 -28.95
N GLN A 513 18.39 -11.56 -28.07
CA GLN A 513 17.45 -10.47 -28.37
C GLN A 513 18.06 -9.45 -29.33
N GLU A 514 17.51 -9.35 -30.53
CA GLU A 514 17.98 -8.44 -31.59
C GLU A 514 16.87 -7.51 -32.12
N PRO A 515 17.23 -6.32 -32.64
CA PRO A 515 18.55 -5.69 -32.50
C PRO A 515 18.85 -5.37 -31.03
N VAL A 516 20.12 -5.12 -30.68
CA VAL A 516 20.55 -4.88 -29.28
C VAL A 516 19.72 -3.81 -28.53
N THR A 517 19.23 -2.79 -29.24
CA THR A 517 18.37 -1.74 -28.68
C THR A 517 17.00 -2.25 -28.23
N ALA A 518 16.51 -3.34 -28.82
CA ALA A 518 15.26 -3.98 -28.43
C ALA A 518 15.28 -4.49 -26.99
N VAL A 519 16.47 -4.80 -26.43
CA VAL A 519 16.61 -5.29 -25.05
C VAL A 519 15.97 -4.31 -24.07
N GLN A 520 16.40 -3.05 -24.09
CA GLN A 520 15.87 -2.04 -23.17
C GLN A 520 14.43 -1.63 -23.52
N LEU A 521 14.08 -1.57 -24.81
CA LEU A 521 12.71 -1.25 -25.28
C LEU A 521 11.66 -2.30 -24.94
N SER A 522 12.09 -3.51 -24.56
CA SER A 522 11.19 -4.61 -24.21
C SER A 522 10.86 -4.70 -22.72
N ARG A 523 11.59 -3.98 -21.86
CA ARG A 523 11.38 -4.01 -20.41
C ARG A 523 9.95 -3.61 -20.05
N GLY A 524 9.38 -4.30 -19.08
CA GLY A 524 7.98 -4.17 -18.68
C GLY A 524 7.01 -5.01 -19.50
N LYS A 525 7.35 -5.45 -20.72
CA LYS A 525 6.43 -6.25 -21.56
C LYS A 525 6.33 -7.71 -21.10
N GLY A 526 7.45 -8.31 -20.71
CA GLY A 526 7.46 -9.71 -20.24
C GLY A 526 6.82 -9.82 -18.86
N GLU A 527 7.19 -8.88 -17.99
CA GLU A 527 6.66 -8.71 -16.64
C GLU A 527 5.15 -8.46 -16.67
N ALA A 528 4.68 -7.50 -17.47
CA ALA A 528 3.24 -7.23 -17.61
C ALA A 528 2.48 -8.40 -18.24
N GLN A 529 3.06 -9.13 -19.20
CA GLN A 529 2.38 -10.29 -19.76
C GLN A 529 2.20 -11.37 -18.69
N LEU A 530 3.23 -11.69 -17.90
CA LEU A 530 3.08 -12.66 -16.81
C LEU A 530 1.99 -12.25 -15.82
N ILE A 531 2.00 -10.99 -15.38
CA ILE A 531 0.98 -10.48 -14.45
C ILE A 531 -0.42 -10.53 -15.09
N PHE A 532 -0.51 -10.33 -16.40
CA PHE A 532 -1.77 -10.48 -17.13
C PHE A 532 -2.29 -11.91 -17.11
N GLU A 533 -1.45 -12.91 -17.42
CA GLU A 533 -1.88 -14.33 -17.34
C GLU A 533 -2.26 -14.71 -15.90
N ILE A 534 -1.53 -14.22 -14.89
CA ILE A 534 -1.89 -14.39 -13.48
C ILE A 534 -3.26 -13.75 -13.17
N ALA A 535 -3.55 -12.59 -13.74
CA ALA A 535 -4.82 -11.90 -13.51
C ALA A 535 -6.01 -12.67 -14.11
N LEU A 536 -5.84 -13.32 -15.26
CA LEU A 536 -6.86 -14.20 -15.86
C LEU A 536 -7.05 -15.47 -15.03
N LEU A 537 -5.97 -16.16 -14.69
CA LEU A 537 -6.00 -17.32 -13.78
C LEU A 537 -6.77 -17.02 -12.48
N MET A 538 -6.48 -15.89 -11.85
CA MET A 538 -7.16 -15.50 -10.62
C MET A 538 -8.64 -15.17 -10.85
N GLN A 539 -9.04 -14.69 -12.04
CA GLN A 539 -10.45 -14.48 -12.37
C GLN A 539 -11.21 -15.80 -12.46
N ASP A 540 -10.63 -16.85 -13.04
CA ASP A 540 -11.29 -18.15 -13.14
C ASP A 540 -11.36 -18.87 -11.79
N LEU A 541 -10.29 -18.80 -10.99
CA LEU A 541 -10.33 -19.24 -9.59
C LEU A 541 -11.35 -18.46 -8.75
N SER A 542 -11.55 -17.17 -9.03
CA SER A 542 -12.54 -16.34 -8.36
C SER A 542 -13.97 -16.74 -8.70
N ARG A 543 -14.25 -17.09 -9.96
CA ARG A 543 -15.55 -17.62 -10.38
C ARG A 543 -15.83 -18.95 -9.70
N PHE A 544 -14.86 -19.86 -9.70
CA PHE A 544 -14.97 -21.14 -9.00
C PHE A 544 -15.23 -20.93 -7.50
N ALA A 545 -14.45 -20.07 -6.84
CA ALA A 545 -14.63 -19.74 -5.44
C ALA A 545 -16.00 -19.11 -5.15
N ALA A 546 -16.53 -18.28 -6.05
CA ALA A 546 -17.85 -17.69 -5.90
C ALA A 546 -18.96 -18.75 -5.93
N ASP A 547 -18.86 -19.73 -6.83
CA ASP A 547 -19.78 -20.86 -6.88
C ASP A 547 -19.70 -21.72 -5.62
N VAL A 548 -18.49 -22.07 -5.18
CA VAL A 548 -18.28 -22.82 -3.93
C VAL A 548 -18.91 -22.10 -2.74
N LEU A 549 -18.66 -20.80 -2.60
CA LEU A 549 -19.24 -19.99 -1.53
C LEU A 549 -20.77 -19.97 -1.60
N LEU A 550 -21.34 -19.76 -2.79
CA LEU A 550 -22.79 -19.72 -2.99
C LEU A 550 -23.43 -21.09 -2.66
N PHE A 551 -22.86 -22.18 -3.19
CA PHE A 551 -23.33 -23.54 -3.00
C PHE A 551 -23.20 -24.02 -1.55
N SER A 552 -22.29 -23.44 -0.78
CA SER A 552 -22.11 -23.74 0.65
C SER A 552 -23.08 -23.00 1.59
N THR A 553 -23.81 -21.99 1.10
CA THR A 553 -24.79 -21.26 1.91
C THR A 553 -25.89 -22.19 2.42
N ARG A 554 -26.58 -21.80 3.49
CA ARG A 554 -27.72 -22.60 4.01
C ARG A 554 -28.88 -22.67 3.03
N GLU A 555 -29.02 -21.63 2.22
CA GLU A 555 -30.09 -21.47 1.24
C GLU A 555 -29.90 -22.42 0.05
N PHE A 556 -28.66 -22.70 -0.37
CA PHE A 556 -28.35 -23.67 -1.41
C PHE A 556 -28.04 -25.06 -0.82
N GLY A 557 -27.07 -25.15 0.08
CA GLY A 557 -26.72 -26.36 0.82
C GLY A 557 -26.19 -27.52 -0.03
N PHE A 558 -25.71 -27.26 -1.25
CA PHE A 558 -25.28 -28.30 -2.19
C PHE A 558 -23.96 -28.94 -1.80
N LEU A 559 -23.08 -28.19 -1.13
CA LEU A 559 -21.80 -28.68 -0.69
C LEU A 559 -21.41 -28.12 0.68
N ALA A 560 -20.45 -28.77 1.30
CA ALA A 560 -19.72 -28.31 2.46
C ALA A 560 -18.23 -28.52 2.25
N LEU A 561 -17.45 -28.00 3.19
CA LEU A 561 -16.00 -28.12 3.21
C LEU A 561 -15.61 -28.80 4.52
N ALA A 562 -14.63 -29.72 4.46
CA ALA A 562 -14.11 -30.41 5.64
C ALA A 562 -13.66 -29.42 6.73
N GLU A 563 -13.79 -29.81 8.00
CA GLU A 563 -13.62 -28.88 9.12
C GLU A 563 -12.23 -28.23 9.14
N GLU A 564 -11.19 -28.97 8.75
CA GLU A 564 -9.80 -28.52 8.73
C GLU A 564 -9.56 -27.37 7.73
N PHE A 565 -10.45 -27.18 6.76
CA PHE A 565 -10.38 -26.13 5.75
C PHE A 565 -11.36 -24.98 6.01
N THR A 566 -12.08 -25.02 7.13
CA THR A 566 -13.04 -23.98 7.52
C THR A 566 -12.60 -23.26 8.79
N THR A 567 -13.04 -22.02 8.96
CA THR A 567 -13.02 -21.39 10.29
C THR A 567 -14.41 -21.44 10.94
N GLY A 568 -14.45 -21.51 12.26
CA GLY A 568 -15.68 -21.59 13.04
C GLY A 568 -16.06 -20.27 13.71
N SER A 569 -17.28 -20.21 14.23
CA SER A 569 -17.68 -19.19 15.19
C SER A 569 -17.52 -19.70 16.62
N SER A 570 -16.96 -18.86 17.51
CA SER A 570 -16.93 -19.14 18.95
C SER A 570 -18.30 -19.10 19.63
N ILE A 571 -19.34 -18.61 18.94
CA ILE A 571 -20.71 -18.44 19.47
C ILE A 571 -21.68 -19.40 18.79
N MET A 572 -21.50 -19.67 17.50
CA MET A 572 -22.43 -20.49 16.69
C MET A 572 -21.74 -21.77 16.22
N PRO A 573 -21.94 -22.92 16.91
CA PRO A 573 -21.21 -24.17 16.63
C PRO A 573 -21.48 -24.74 15.24
N GLN A 574 -22.62 -24.40 14.62
CA GLN A 574 -23.00 -24.79 13.27
C GLN A 574 -22.39 -23.91 12.16
N LYS A 575 -21.85 -22.74 12.50
CA LYS A 575 -21.35 -21.77 11.51
C LYS A 575 -19.93 -22.18 11.10
N ARG A 576 -19.75 -22.40 9.80
CA ARG A 576 -18.48 -22.68 9.13
C ARG A 576 -18.27 -21.61 8.05
N ASN A 577 -17.08 -21.02 8.01
CA ASN A 577 -16.71 -20.03 7.02
C ASN A 577 -15.68 -20.64 6.06
N LEU A 578 -15.83 -20.34 4.78
CA LEU A 578 -14.97 -20.86 3.72
C LEU A 578 -13.90 -19.81 3.37
N ASP A 579 -13.12 -19.37 4.38
CA ASP A 579 -12.17 -18.25 4.27
C ASP A 579 -11.16 -18.44 3.13
N VAL A 580 -10.73 -19.69 2.87
CA VAL A 580 -9.84 -20.02 1.75
C VAL A 580 -10.42 -19.53 0.42
N PHE A 581 -11.71 -19.79 0.17
CA PHE A 581 -12.40 -19.39 -1.05
C PHE A 581 -12.75 -17.90 -1.05
N GLU A 582 -13.06 -17.31 0.10
CA GLU A 582 -13.26 -15.86 0.22
C GLU A 582 -11.98 -15.07 -0.12
N LEU A 583 -10.83 -15.51 0.41
CA LEU A 583 -9.53 -14.92 0.13
C LEU A 583 -9.07 -15.18 -1.30
N MET A 584 -9.29 -16.39 -1.84
CA MET A 584 -9.04 -16.71 -3.25
C MET A 584 -9.80 -15.74 -4.17
N ARG A 585 -11.10 -15.56 -3.93
CA ARG A 585 -11.94 -14.60 -4.66
C ARG A 585 -11.41 -13.17 -4.54
N GLY A 586 -11.08 -12.73 -3.33
CA GLY A 586 -10.59 -11.38 -3.05
C GLY A 586 -9.21 -11.06 -3.65
N ARG A 587 -8.30 -12.04 -3.71
CA ARG A 587 -6.93 -11.89 -4.24
C ARG A 587 -6.90 -11.50 -5.72
N THR A 588 -7.95 -11.79 -6.49
CA THR A 588 -8.15 -11.31 -7.87
C THR A 588 -8.00 -9.81 -8.02
N ALA A 589 -8.54 -9.02 -7.08
CA ALA A 589 -8.41 -7.56 -7.12
C ALA A 589 -6.94 -7.11 -6.97
N THR A 590 -6.14 -7.86 -6.20
CA THR A 590 -4.71 -7.58 -6.04
C THR A 590 -3.95 -7.87 -7.33
N ALA A 591 -4.22 -9.00 -7.99
CA ALA A 591 -3.60 -9.34 -9.28
C ALA A 591 -3.89 -8.27 -10.35
N GLN A 592 -5.14 -7.82 -10.46
CA GLN A 592 -5.55 -6.75 -11.38
C GLN A 592 -4.87 -5.40 -11.06
N ALA A 593 -4.72 -5.06 -9.79
CA ALA A 593 -4.02 -3.86 -9.37
C ALA A 593 -2.53 -3.91 -9.74
N CYS A 594 -1.89 -5.06 -9.53
CA CYS A 594 -0.49 -5.29 -9.93
C CYS A 594 -0.29 -5.11 -11.44
N LEU A 595 -1.22 -5.64 -12.26
CA LEU A 595 -1.17 -5.47 -13.71
C LEU A 595 -1.28 -3.99 -14.09
N THR A 596 -2.26 -3.29 -13.51
CA THR A 596 -2.50 -1.86 -13.77
C THR A 596 -1.27 -1.03 -13.42
N GLU A 597 -0.61 -1.34 -12.30
CA GLU A 597 0.60 -0.68 -11.86
C GLU A 597 1.76 -0.92 -12.84
N ALA A 598 2.04 -2.18 -13.20
CA ALA A 598 3.11 -2.54 -14.12
C ALA A 598 2.94 -1.89 -15.50
N LEU A 599 1.73 -1.93 -16.07
CA LEU A 599 1.41 -1.26 -17.33
C LEU A 599 1.56 0.28 -17.20
N GLY A 600 1.11 0.84 -16.08
CA GLY A 600 1.17 2.27 -15.82
C GLY A 600 2.59 2.83 -15.75
N VAL A 601 3.53 2.09 -15.15
CA VAL A 601 4.95 2.46 -15.07
C VAL A 601 5.58 2.53 -16.46
N ALA A 602 5.35 1.52 -17.31
CA ALA A 602 5.96 1.46 -18.64
C ALA A 602 5.34 2.43 -19.67
N ALA A 603 4.08 2.86 -19.47
CA ALA A 603 3.30 3.56 -20.49
C ALA A 603 3.82 4.94 -20.94
N LYS A 604 4.73 5.58 -20.19
CA LYS A 604 5.16 6.98 -20.45
C LYS A 604 6.67 7.13 -20.62
N LEU A 605 7.38 6.04 -20.83
CA LEU A 605 8.84 6.06 -20.92
C LEU A 605 9.30 6.26 -22.37
N PRO A 606 10.29 7.14 -22.62
CA PRO A 606 10.97 7.18 -23.91
C PRO A 606 11.89 5.96 -24.08
N SER A 607 12.53 5.83 -25.25
CA SER A 607 13.43 4.72 -25.57
C SER A 607 14.59 4.56 -24.56
N GLY A 608 15.06 3.33 -24.39
CA GLY A 608 16.20 3.00 -23.53
C GLY A 608 15.79 2.58 -22.12
N TYR A 609 16.76 2.52 -21.21
CA TYR A 609 16.52 2.21 -19.80
C TYR A 609 16.17 3.49 -19.01
N HIS A 610 15.16 3.38 -18.15
CA HIS A 610 14.78 4.40 -17.17
C HIS A 610 14.64 3.76 -15.79
N ARG A 611 15.00 4.51 -14.75
CA ARG A 611 14.97 4.01 -13.36
C ARG A 611 13.55 3.65 -12.91
N ASP A 612 12.52 4.25 -13.51
CA ASP A 612 11.10 3.94 -13.32
C ASP A 612 10.81 2.44 -13.42
N LEU A 613 11.51 1.73 -14.32
CA LEU A 613 11.33 0.29 -14.55
C LEU A 613 11.66 -0.55 -13.31
N GLN A 614 12.44 -0.02 -12.36
CA GLN A 614 12.68 -0.66 -11.06
C GLN A 614 11.38 -0.90 -10.28
N LEU A 615 10.41 0.03 -10.39
CA LEU A 615 9.14 -0.04 -9.68
C LEU A 615 8.28 -1.25 -10.11
N ILE A 616 8.56 -1.87 -11.25
CA ILE A 616 7.81 -3.04 -11.76
C ILE A 616 8.08 -4.30 -10.92
N LYS A 617 9.26 -4.42 -10.29
CA LYS A 617 9.62 -5.63 -9.50
C LYS A 617 8.63 -5.87 -8.35
N PHE A 618 8.14 -4.81 -7.72
CA PHE A 618 7.20 -4.92 -6.60
C PHE A 618 5.83 -5.55 -7.01
N PRO A 619 5.05 -4.98 -7.94
CA PRO A 619 3.78 -5.59 -8.37
C PRO A 619 3.98 -6.95 -9.05
N LEU A 620 5.12 -7.15 -9.72
CA LEU A 620 5.47 -8.45 -10.33
C LEU A 620 5.61 -9.55 -9.28
N PHE A 621 6.48 -9.35 -8.29
CA PHE A 621 6.72 -10.36 -7.25
C PHE A 621 5.49 -10.57 -6.37
N ARG A 622 4.74 -9.50 -6.06
CA ARG A 622 3.47 -9.62 -5.35
C ARG A 622 2.44 -10.46 -6.10
N ALA A 623 2.32 -10.29 -7.41
CA ALA A 623 1.41 -11.09 -8.24
C ALA A 623 1.85 -12.57 -8.33
N ILE A 624 3.16 -12.82 -8.41
CA ILE A 624 3.70 -14.19 -8.39
C ILE A 624 3.42 -14.87 -7.05
N ASP A 625 3.71 -14.20 -5.94
CA ASP A 625 3.54 -14.78 -4.60
C ASP A 625 2.08 -15.14 -4.32
N LEU A 626 1.15 -14.20 -4.58
CA LEU A 626 -0.27 -14.47 -4.34
C LEU A 626 -0.77 -15.62 -5.20
N ALA A 627 -0.28 -15.76 -6.43
CA ALA A 627 -0.68 -16.83 -7.33
C ALA A 627 -0.14 -18.17 -6.84
N LEU A 628 1.15 -18.26 -6.53
CA LEU A 628 1.76 -19.48 -6.00
C LEU A 628 1.13 -19.92 -4.68
N GLU A 629 0.87 -19.00 -3.74
CA GLU A 629 0.15 -19.31 -2.50
C GLU A 629 -1.26 -19.84 -2.76
N THR A 630 -1.98 -19.24 -3.72
CA THR A 630 -3.33 -19.66 -4.08
C THR A 630 -3.31 -21.05 -4.74
N LEU A 631 -2.36 -21.30 -5.64
CA LEU A 631 -2.17 -22.59 -6.29
C LEU A 631 -1.69 -23.69 -5.32
N ALA A 632 -1.01 -23.33 -4.24
CA ALA A 632 -0.62 -24.28 -3.20
C ALA A 632 -1.81 -24.75 -2.34
N VAL A 633 -2.76 -23.84 -2.04
CA VAL A 633 -3.92 -24.16 -1.19
C VAL A 633 -5.12 -24.68 -1.97
N ALA A 634 -5.26 -24.33 -3.25
CA ALA A 634 -6.44 -24.68 -4.05
C ALA A 634 -6.65 -26.20 -4.21
N PRO A 635 -5.65 -27.01 -4.61
CA PRO A 635 -5.84 -28.45 -4.80
C PRO A 635 -6.35 -29.18 -3.53
N PRO A 636 -5.72 -29.03 -2.35
CA PRO A 636 -6.23 -29.69 -1.14
C PRO A 636 -7.61 -29.14 -0.70
N ALA A 637 -7.88 -27.84 -0.88
CA ALA A 637 -9.20 -27.27 -0.57
C ALA A 637 -10.31 -27.79 -1.50
N ILE A 638 -10.02 -28.01 -2.79
CA ILE A 638 -10.93 -28.65 -3.75
C ILE A 638 -11.15 -30.11 -3.36
N GLY A 639 -10.07 -30.81 -3.00
CA GLY A 639 -10.12 -32.19 -2.52
C GLY A 639 -11.07 -32.37 -1.33
N ALA A 640 -11.12 -31.37 -0.43
CA ALA A 640 -11.95 -31.34 0.77
C ALA A 640 -13.42 -30.93 0.56
N LEU A 641 -13.86 -30.65 -0.67
CA LEU A 641 -15.27 -30.36 -0.97
C LEU A 641 -16.13 -31.62 -0.87
N GLU A 642 -17.20 -31.55 -0.09
CA GLU A 642 -18.15 -32.64 0.12
C GLU A 642 -19.53 -32.23 -0.40
N PHE A 643 -20.00 -32.90 -1.45
CA PHE A 643 -21.34 -32.64 -1.95
C PHE A 643 -22.41 -33.36 -1.11
N ARG A 644 -23.60 -32.76 -1.08
CA ARG A 644 -24.80 -33.26 -0.38
C ARG A 644 -25.92 -33.48 -1.38
N PRO A 645 -25.88 -34.55 -2.20
CA PRO A 645 -26.86 -34.78 -3.27
C PRO A 645 -28.30 -34.75 -2.78
N GLU A 646 -28.55 -35.19 -1.55
CA GLU A 646 -29.86 -35.19 -0.89
C GLU A 646 -30.41 -33.79 -0.59
N SER A 647 -29.53 -32.78 -0.52
CA SER A 647 -29.90 -31.38 -0.29
C SER A 647 -30.21 -30.63 -1.59
N VAL A 648 -29.81 -31.19 -2.74
CA VAL A 648 -30.04 -30.59 -4.06
C VAL A 648 -31.51 -30.75 -4.47
N ARG A 649 -32.21 -29.63 -4.69
CA ARG A 649 -33.57 -29.62 -5.24
C ARG A 649 -33.60 -29.05 -6.66
N LEU A 650 -34.00 -29.88 -7.62
CA LEU A 650 -34.26 -29.46 -8.99
C LEU A 650 -35.74 -29.12 -9.17
N ASP A 651 -36.02 -27.95 -9.74
CA ASP A 651 -37.37 -27.64 -10.22
C ASP A 651 -37.72 -28.60 -11.37
N PRO A 652 -38.84 -29.34 -11.34
CA PRO A 652 -39.24 -30.19 -12.46
C PRO A 652 -39.28 -29.48 -13.83
N ALA A 653 -39.49 -28.15 -13.84
CA ALA A 653 -39.47 -27.32 -15.02
C ALA A 653 -38.10 -27.24 -15.73
N VAL A 654 -36.99 -27.60 -15.07
CA VAL A 654 -35.66 -27.60 -15.74
C VAL A 654 -35.60 -28.59 -16.91
N HIS A 655 -36.47 -29.60 -16.95
CA HIS A 655 -36.58 -30.57 -18.04
C HIS A 655 -37.48 -30.09 -19.20
N ALA A 656 -38.02 -28.87 -19.16
CA ALA A 656 -38.94 -28.38 -20.19
C ALA A 656 -38.30 -28.33 -21.59
N ALA A 657 -37.03 -27.95 -21.68
CA ALA A 657 -36.29 -27.90 -22.95
C ALA A 657 -36.06 -29.31 -23.52
N GLU A 658 -35.73 -30.28 -22.66
CA GLU A 658 -35.58 -31.68 -23.04
C GLU A 658 -36.89 -32.25 -23.60
N GLU A 659 -38.02 -32.00 -22.93
CA GLU A 659 -39.34 -32.42 -23.40
C GLU A 659 -39.70 -31.78 -24.75
N ALA A 660 -39.40 -30.50 -24.94
CA ALA A 660 -39.62 -29.83 -26.23
C ALA A 660 -38.77 -30.46 -27.35
N ASN A 661 -37.49 -30.73 -27.08
CA ASN A 661 -36.60 -31.42 -28.02
C ASN A 661 -37.13 -32.82 -28.36
N ARG A 662 -37.65 -33.56 -27.37
CA ARG A 662 -38.26 -34.88 -27.57
C ARG A 662 -39.43 -34.80 -28.56
N LEU A 663 -40.35 -33.85 -28.38
CA LEU A 663 -41.50 -33.66 -29.28
C LEU A 663 -41.06 -33.33 -30.72
N VAL A 664 -40.03 -32.51 -30.90
CA VAL A 664 -39.46 -32.22 -32.22
C VAL A 664 -38.98 -33.50 -32.89
N VAL A 665 -38.24 -34.35 -32.18
CA VAL A 665 -37.68 -35.60 -32.71
C VAL A 665 -38.77 -36.64 -32.97
N THR A 666 -39.72 -36.82 -32.05
CA THR A 666 -40.73 -37.89 -32.14
C THR A 666 -41.90 -37.55 -33.05
N GLU A 667 -42.28 -36.28 -33.15
CA GLU A 667 -43.46 -35.85 -33.92
C GLU A 667 -43.10 -35.05 -35.18
N GLY A 668 -41.84 -34.66 -35.37
CA GLY A 668 -41.40 -33.89 -36.54
C GLY A 668 -41.92 -32.45 -36.58
N ILE A 669 -42.39 -31.91 -35.46
CA ILE A 669 -42.94 -30.55 -35.38
C ILE A 669 -41.83 -29.49 -35.20
N PRO A 670 -42.04 -28.23 -35.63
CA PRO A 670 -41.08 -27.15 -35.35
C PRO A 670 -40.88 -26.91 -33.86
N PHE A 671 -39.65 -26.57 -33.45
CA PHE A 671 -39.30 -26.34 -32.03
C PHE A 671 -40.19 -25.28 -31.34
N ARG A 672 -40.55 -24.20 -32.05
CA ARG A 672 -41.44 -23.16 -31.49
C ARG A 672 -42.82 -23.72 -31.12
N GLU A 673 -43.33 -24.68 -31.88
CA GLU A 673 -44.58 -25.35 -31.59
C GLU A 673 -44.44 -26.28 -30.37
N ALA A 674 -43.41 -27.12 -30.35
CA ALA A 674 -43.09 -27.99 -29.21
C ALA A 674 -42.97 -27.20 -27.90
N TYR A 675 -42.21 -26.10 -27.92
CA TYR A 675 -42.06 -25.18 -26.79
C TYR A 675 -43.41 -24.65 -26.27
N GLN A 676 -44.30 -24.20 -27.16
CA GLN A 676 -45.62 -23.69 -26.75
C GLN A 676 -46.50 -24.77 -26.15
N ARG A 677 -46.39 -26.02 -26.60
CA ARG A 677 -47.10 -27.17 -26.01
C ARG A 677 -46.59 -27.43 -24.59
N VAL A 678 -45.28 -27.49 -24.38
CA VAL A 678 -44.67 -27.69 -23.06
C VAL A 678 -45.00 -26.54 -22.10
N ALA A 679 -44.91 -25.28 -22.57
CA ALA A 679 -45.22 -24.11 -21.76
C ALA A 679 -46.69 -24.09 -21.28
N ARG A 680 -47.64 -24.49 -22.13
CA ARG A 680 -49.06 -24.64 -21.74
C ARG A 680 -49.25 -25.73 -20.67
N LYS A 681 -48.55 -26.86 -20.81
CA LYS A 681 -48.58 -27.97 -19.84
C LYS A 681 -48.05 -27.58 -18.47
N LEU A 682 -47.04 -26.71 -18.42
CA LEU A 682 -46.49 -26.18 -17.16
C LEU A 682 -47.42 -25.15 -16.50
N LYS A 683 -48.06 -24.26 -17.28
CA LYS A 683 -49.03 -23.29 -16.75
C LYS A 683 -50.30 -23.94 -16.17
N GLY A 684 -50.71 -25.09 -16.68
CA GLY A 684 -51.89 -25.83 -16.19
C GLY A 684 -51.66 -26.67 -14.93
N LYS A 685 -50.45 -26.66 -14.35
CA LYS A 685 -50.07 -27.43 -13.15
C LYS A 685 -49.84 -26.56 -11.90
N VAL A 686 -50.04 -25.24 -11.98
CA VAL A 686 -49.88 -24.27 -10.88
C VAL A 686 -51.19 -24.10 -10.12
#